data_AF-A0AA96TQN7-F1
#
_entry.id   AF-A0AA96TQN7-F1
#
_cell.length_a   1.000
_cell.length_b   1.000
_cell.length_c   1.000
_cell.angle_alpha   90.00
_cell.angle_beta   90.00
_cell.angle_gamma   90.00
#
_symmetry.space_group_name_H-M   'P 1'
#
loop_
_entity.id
_entity.type
_entity.pdbx_description
1 polymer ?
#
loop_
_entity_poly.entity_id
_entity_poly.type
_entity_poly.pdbx_seq_one_letter_code
_entity_poly.pdbx_strand_id
1 'polypeptide(L)'
;MPMPTPSRRAVLRAAALAAASTALPGALAFPASAATRADAGVSAEAFPLGAVALLAGPFQANTARTHAYLKFLDADRLLRTFRLNVGLSSSAVPCGGWESPTTELRGHSTGHVLTALAQAYASTGDTAFSAKADYLVAQLATCQDRAQTAGYTAGYLSAFPESFIARVEAREAVWAPYYTLHKIMAGLLDAHLLAGSAQALTVLTRMAAWARTRNSALTHAQRQAMLKTEFGGMNEVLANLYQVTGDPAHLTTAQYFDHAEVFDPLAAGTDALNGYHANTQIPKAIGAIREYHATGTTRYRDIASNFWTIVTGRHSYAIGGNSNGEYFKAPGRIAAELSDSTCECCNTYNMLKLTRQLFRADPSRADYFDFHERALYNHLLGAQNPSSSHGHHSYYVPLRPGGIRSFSNDYDDFTCCHGTGMETNTKHGDSIYFRSGDTLHVNLFIASVLTWPGRGITVRQDTSFPDSPSTKLTITGSGAIDLRVRIPSWTTGAQLRVNGVLQAPPTPGAYARISRTWAGGDVVDVSLPMALTREATPDNPAVQAVRHGPIVLAGAYGTTNLTSMPTLQPATLRATQTPLQYTATASTGQVVLQPFFRTHGQRYTVYWNVDGTPAPPPFVAHYPFDAGSGTVAADATGNGRTATLAGGAGWTTGRTGSAVDLDGAGGHVVLPAALLAGATAFSVAAWVRLDALTTWARVFDFGAGTDAYLFLTPRSSTGGARFAITGTGAAGEQQINAPSALPTGVWTHVAVTQQGDLGVLHVNGAEVARNAAMTVRPAALGGTGQNWIGRSQYAGDPYLDGAVDGFRVHARALTAAEVADLHATGL
;
A
#
# COMPACT_ATOMS: atom_id res chain seq x y z
N MET A 1 -28.95 -55.65 48.17
CA MET A 1 -28.53 -55.39 46.78
C MET A 1 -27.72 -54.10 46.77
N PRO A 2 -26.45 -54.10 46.33
CA PRO A 2 -25.70 -52.87 46.14
C PRO A 2 -26.05 -52.23 44.78
N MET A 3 -26.24 -50.91 44.77
CA MET A 3 -26.45 -50.09 43.57
C MET A 3 -25.12 -49.88 42.81
N PRO A 4 -25.13 -49.81 41.47
CA PRO A 4 -23.92 -49.70 40.68
C PRO A 4 -23.31 -48.29 40.78
N THR A 5 -22.00 -48.24 41.01
CA THR A 5 -21.19 -47.03 40.97
C THR A 5 -21.05 -46.50 39.53
N PRO A 6 -21.24 -45.20 39.29
CA PRO A 6 -21.13 -44.63 37.95
C PRO A 6 -19.68 -44.62 37.46
N SER A 7 -19.47 -44.91 36.17
CA SER A 7 -18.14 -44.97 35.57
C SER A 7 -17.45 -43.60 35.55
N ARG A 8 -16.11 -43.59 35.66
CA ARG A 8 -15.24 -42.39 35.54
C ARG A 8 -15.54 -41.53 34.29
N ARG A 9 -16.08 -42.13 33.22
CA ARG A 9 -16.44 -41.45 31.97
C ARG A 9 -17.70 -40.58 32.10
N ALA A 10 -18.62 -40.92 33.00
CA ALA A 10 -19.81 -40.12 33.31
C ALA A 10 -19.47 -38.91 34.20
N VAL A 11 -18.57 -39.09 35.17
CA VAL A 11 -18.10 -38.01 36.06
C VAL A 11 -17.27 -36.97 35.29
N LEU A 12 -16.47 -37.39 34.31
CA LEU A 12 -15.72 -36.46 33.44
C LEU A 12 -16.58 -35.68 32.44
N ARG A 13 -17.72 -36.22 32.00
CA ARG A 13 -18.69 -35.47 31.18
C ARG A 13 -19.50 -34.47 31.99
N ALA A 14 -19.81 -34.77 33.26
CA ALA A 14 -20.48 -33.83 34.15
C ALA A 14 -19.56 -32.68 34.61
N ALA A 15 -18.26 -32.94 34.81
CA ALA A 15 -17.29 -31.91 35.18
C ALA A 15 -16.94 -30.94 34.04
N ALA A 16 -17.03 -31.38 32.77
CA ALA A 16 -16.80 -30.52 31.60
C ALA A 16 -17.97 -29.57 31.29
N LEU A 17 -19.17 -29.85 31.81
CA LEU A 17 -20.36 -28.99 31.66
C LEU A 17 -20.53 -27.96 32.78
N ALA A 18 -19.73 -28.02 33.85
CA ALA A 18 -19.84 -27.12 35.00
C ALA A 18 -18.81 -25.96 35.00
N ALA A 19 -17.87 -25.92 34.06
CA ALA A 19 -16.80 -24.89 34.00
C ALA A 19 -17.02 -23.79 32.93
N ALA A 20 -18.22 -23.66 32.37
CA ALA A 20 -18.52 -22.67 31.32
C ALA A 20 -19.79 -21.84 31.61
N SER A 21 -20.02 -21.50 32.87
CA SER A 21 -20.94 -20.42 33.25
C SER A 21 -20.15 -19.26 33.84
N THR A 22 -19.19 -18.72 33.08
CA THR A 22 -18.81 -17.32 33.28
C THR A 22 -20.08 -16.52 33.08
N ALA A 23 -20.53 -15.84 34.15
CA ALA A 23 -21.64 -14.92 34.11
C ALA A 23 -21.56 -14.12 32.81
N LEU A 24 -22.59 -14.24 31.96
CA LEU A 24 -22.79 -13.30 30.88
C LEU A 24 -22.71 -11.92 31.53
N PRO A 25 -21.82 -11.01 31.10
CA PRO A 25 -21.92 -9.63 31.54
C PRO A 25 -23.35 -9.22 31.19
N GLY A 26 -24.14 -8.89 32.22
CA GLY A 26 -25.49 -8.38 32.03
C GLY A 26 -25.43 -7.30 30.97
N ALA A 27 -26.38 -7.32 30.03
CA ALA A 27 -26.38 -6.46 28.85
C ALA A 27 -25.95 -5.04 29.24
N LEU A 28 -24.68 -4.71 28.99
CA LEU A 28 -24.21 -3.35 29.14
C LEU A 28 -25.03 -2.58 28.12
N ALA A 29 -25.88 -1.68 28.61
CA ALA A 29 -26.53 -0.71 27.76
C ALA A 29 -25.42 0.12 27.14
N PHE A 30 -25.01 -0.25 25.93
CA PHE A 30 -23.99 0.47 25.20
C PHE A 30 -24.51 1.89 24.95
N PRO A 31 -23.66 2.92 25.09
CA PRO A 31 -24.07 4.27 24.76
C PRO A 31 -24.65 4.26 23.33
N ALA A 32 -25.88 4.75 23.19
CA ALA A 32 -26.49 4.87 21.88
C ALA A 32 -25.65 5.87 21.07
N SER A 33 -25.18 5.46 19.88
CA SER A 33 -24.55 6.41 18.97
C SER A 33 -25.57 7.47 18.59
N ALA A 34 -25.11 8.72 18.46
CA ALA A 34 -25.98 9.79 17.98
C ALA A 34 -26.61 9.41 16.62
N ALA A 35 -27.89 9.76 16.43
CA ALA A 35 -28.60 9.45 15.20
C ALA A 35 -27.96 10.22 14.02
N THR A 36 -27.76 9.52 12.90
CA THR A 36 -27.29 10.13 11.65
C THR A 36 -28.32 9.90 10.55
N ARG A 37 -28.28 10.76 9.53
CA ARG A 37 -28.96 10.55 8.26
C ARG A 37 -28.45 9.26 7.62
N ALA A 38 -29.29 8.66 6.77
CA ALA A 38 -28.93 7.47 6.02
C ALA A 38 -27.86 7.81 4.96
N ASP A 39 -26.83 6.97 4.88
CA ASP A 39 -25.82 7.05 3.84
C ASP A 39 -26.39 6.50 2.51
N ALA A 40 -26.20 7.23 1.41
CA ALA A 40 -26.51 6.77 0.07
C ALA A 40 -25.54 5.66 -0.37
N GLY A 41 -26.06 4.66 -1.09
CA GLY A 41 -25.25 3.61 -1.72
C GLY A 41 -24.51 2.70 -0.75
N VAL A 42 -24.94 2.62 0.51
CA VAL A 42 -24.44 1.65 1.51
C VAL A 42 -25.30 0.40 1.48
N SER A 43 -24.63 -0.75 1.33
CA SER A 43 -25.23 -2.07 1.29
C SER A 43 -24.90 -2.90 2.54
N ALA A 44 -23.88 -2.51 3.32
CA ALA A 44 -23.50 -3.16 4.58
C ALA A 44 -23.05 -2.13 5.63
N GLU A 45 -23.38 -2.41 6.89
CA GLU A 45 -23.02 -1.57 8.03
C GLU A 45 -22.08 -2.28 8.98
N ALA A 46 -21.11 -1.54 9.53
CA ALA A 46 -20.27 -2.06 10.61
C ALA A 46 -21.09 -2.20 11.88
N PHE A 47 -20.71 -3.15 12.74
CA PHE A 47 -21.23 -3.19 14.10
C PHE A 47 -20.61 -2.06 14.94
N PRO A 48 -21.36 -1.49 15.91
CA PRO A 48 -20.79 -0.57 16.89
C PRO A 48 -19.62 -1.22 17.64
N LEU A 49 -18.60 -0.44 18.03
CA LEU A 49 -17.41 -0.96 18.71
C LEU A 49 -17.74 -1.81 19.95
N GLY A 50 -18.68 -1.37 20.80
CA GLY A 50 -19.08 -2.11 21.99
C GLY A 50 -19.77 -3.45 21.70
N ALA A 51 -20.29 -3.66 20.49
CA ALA A 51 -20.88 -4.93 20.09
C ALA A 51 -19.84 -6.04 19.85
N VAL A 52 -18.55 -5.70 19.72
CA VAL A 52 -17.47 -6.66 19.41
C VAL A 52 -16.38 -6.63 20.48
N ALA A 53 -16.37 -7.66 21.34
CA ALA A 53 -15.33 -7.83 22.34
C ALA A 53 -14.18 -8.70 21.79
N LEU A 54 -12.94 -8.21 21.85
CA LEU A 54 -11.77 -9.01 21.50
C LEU A 54 -11.47 -10.03 22.60
N LEU A 55 -11.11 -11.25 22.20
CA LEU A 55 -10.59 -12.27 23.10
C LEU A 55 -9.05 -12.19 23.14
N ALA A 56 -8.43 -12.97 24.04
CA ALA A 56 -6.98 -12.99 24.20
C ALA A 56 -6.27 -13.28 22.87
N GLY A 57 -5.26 -12.47 22.54
CA GLY A 57 -4.51 -12.56 21.29
C GLY A 57 -3.71 -11.28 21.03
N PRO A 58 -2.97 -11.22 19.91
CA PRO A 58 -2.06 -10.10 19.62
C PRO A 58 -2.81 -8.77 19.47
N PHE A 59 -4.02 -8.77 18.89
CA PHE A 59 -4.84 -7.56 18.76
C PHE A 59 -5.27 -7.02 20.13
N GLN A 60 -5.79 -7.89 21.01
CA GLN A 60 -6.18 -7.50 22.36
C GLN A 60 -4.98 -7.00 23.17
N ALA A 61 -3.80 -7.61 23.01
CA ALA A 61 -2.58 -7.15 23.68
C ALA A 61 -2.17 -5.75 23.21
N ASN A 62 -2.26 -5.44 21.91
CA ASN A 62 -2.00 -4.10 21.40
C ASN A 62 -3.01 -3.08 21.93
N THR A 63 -4.30 -3.45 21.95
CA THR A 63 -5.36 -2.62 22.51
C THR A 63 -5.10 -2.30 23.99
N ALA A 64 -4.72 -3.29 24.79
CA ALA A 64 -4.46 -3.11 26.22
C ALA A 64 -3.31 -2.12 26.49
N ARG A 65 -2.19 -2.20 25.75
CA ARG A 65 -1.09 -1.24 25.88
C ARG A 65 -1.51 0.18 25.52
N THR A 66 -2.28 0.33 24.45
CA THR A 66 -2.79 1.63 24.00
C THR A 66 -3.73 2.22 25.05
N HIS A 67 -4.62 1.41 25.62
CA HIS A 67 -5.49 1.81 26.72
C HIS A 67 -4.70 2.29 27.95
N ALA A 68 -3.60 1.62 28.29
CA ALA A 68 -2.70 2.06 29.36
C ALA A 68 -2.07 3.41 29.04
N TYR A 69 -1.59 3.61 27.81
CA TYR A 69 -1.01 4.89 27.38
C TYR A 69 -2.02 6.04 27.40
N LEU A 70 -3.25 5.83 26.90
CA LEU A 70 -4.31 6.83 26.95
C LEU A 70 -4.67 7.25 28.38
N LYS A 71 -4.61 6.33 29.34
CA LYS A 71 -4.79 6.64 30.77
C LYS A 71 -3.60 7.39 31.35
N PHE A 72 -2.39 7.08 30.91
CA PHE A 72 -1.15 7.74 31.32
C PHE A 72 -1.01 9.19 30.82
N LEU A 73 -1.44 9.47 29.58
CA LEU A 73 -1.29 10.80 28.97
C LEU A 73 -1.90 11.93 29.82
N ASP A 74 -1.09 12.96 30.08
CA ASP A 74 -1.50 14.15 30.80
C ASP A 74 -2.26 15.12 29.86
N ALA A 75 -3.54 15.30 30.13
CA ALA A 75 -4.41 16.17 29.35
C ALA A 75 -3.96 17.65 29.41
N ASP A 76 -3.38 18.11 30.53
CA ASP A 76 -2.96 19.50 30.68
C ASP A 76 -1.71 19.82 29.87
N ARG A 77 -0.85 18.83 29.62
CA ARG A 77 0.29 18.98 28.70
C ARG A 77 -0.18 19.16 27.26
N LEU A 78 -1.17 18.38 26.83
CA LEU A 78 -1.80 18.50 25.51
C LEU A 78 -2.51 19.86 25.34
N LEU A 79 -3.20 20.32 26.37
CA LEU A 79 -3.95 21.59 26.36
C LEU A 79 -3.07 22.83 26.53
N ARG A 80 -1.81 22.68 26.94
CA ARG A 80 -0.92 23.81 27.26
C ARG A 80 -0.88 24.84 26.14
N THR A 81 -0.58 24.42 24.93
CA THR A 81 -0.38 25.33 23.80
C THR A 81 -1.70 25.94 23.35
N PHE A 82 -2.82 25.22 23.43
CA PHE A 82 -4.16 25.78 23.19
C PHE A 82 -4.48 26.94 24.14
N ARG A 83 -4.22 26.75 25.44
CA ARG A 83 -4.45 27.79 26.46
C ARG A 83 -3.60 29.04 26.19
N LEU A 84 -2.30 28.85 26.00
CA LEU A 84 -1.37 29.97 25.75
C LEU A 84 -1.72 30.72 24.45
N ASN A 85 -2.16 30.02 23.41
CA ASN A 85 -2.54 30.61 22.13
C ASN A 85 -3.70 31.62 22.27
N VAL A 86 -4.58 31.44 23.23
CA VAL A 86 -5.71 32.36 23.50
C VAL A 86 -5.51 33.23 24.75
N GLY A 87 -4.29 33.31 25.26
CA GLY A 87 -3.93 34.15 26.40
C GLY A 87 -4.35 33.62 27.77
N LEU A 88 -4.71 32.33 27.88
CA LEU A 88 -4.93 31.65 29.15
C LEU A 88 -3.59 31.13 29.71
N SER A 89 -3.45 31.13 31.04
CA SER A 89 -2.24 30.63 31.70
C SER A 89 -2.19 29.09 31.71
N SER A 90 -0.98 28.53 31.71
CA SER A 90 -0.75 27.10 31.93
C SER A 90 0.63 26.87 32.54
N SER A 91 0.69 26.05 33.60
CA SER A 91 1.93 25.61 34.25
C SER A 91 2.37 24.21 33.81
N ALA A 92 1.59 23.50 32.99
CA ALA A 92 1.90 22.14 32.54
C ALA A 92 3.21 22.10 31.74
N VAL A 93 3.96 20.99 31.81
CA VAL A 93 5.18 20.82 31.03
C VAL A 93 4.83 20.70 29.54
N PRO A 94 5.48 21.42 28.61
CA PRO A 94 5.17 21.28 27.18
C PRO A 94 5.44 19.85 26.68
N CYS A 95 4.66 19.40 25.71
CA CYS A 95 5.05 18.27 24.87
C CYS A 95 6.22 18.67 23.96
N GLY A 96 7.06 17.71 23.58
CA GLY A 96 8.14 17.86 22.60
C GLY A 96 7.70 17.42 21.19
N GLY A 97 8.69 17.18 20.33
CA GLY A 97 8.47 16.69 18.97
C GLY A 97 7.58 17.60 18.15
N TRP A 98 6.61 16.99 17.45
CA TRP A 98 5.67 17.74 16.61
C TRP A 98 4.62 18.54 17.40
N GLU A 99 4.48 18.27 18.70
CA GLU A 99 3.65 19.02 19.64
C GLU A 99 4.42 20.11 20.41
N SER A 100 5.72 20.29 20.11
CA SER A 100 6.53 21.36 20.69
C SER A 100 5.87 22.73 20.46
N PRO A 101 5.94 23.67 21.43
CA PRO A 101 5.42 25.02 21.27
C PRO A 101 5.93 25.78 20.04
N THR A 102 7.10 25.39 19.51
CA THR A 102 7.73 25.99 18.32
C THR A 102 7.38 25.32 17.01
N THR A 103 6.75 24.13 17.03
CA THR A 103 6.41 23.38 15.82
C THR A 103 5.09 23.85 15.24
N GLU A 104 5.01 24.04 13.91
CA GLU A 104 3.81 24.58 13.27
C GLU A 104 2.62 23.61 13.22
N LEU A 105 2.87 22.30 13.39
CA LEU A 105 1.86 21.25 13.37
C LEU A 105 1.18 20.99 14.74
N ARG A 106 1.65 21.63 15.81
CA ARG A 106 1.19 21.40 17.19
C ARG A 106 -0.34 21.48 17.35
N GLY A 107 -0.88 20.69 18.25
CA GLY A 107 -2.30 20.50 18.51
C GLY A 107 -2.93 19.32 17.76
N HIS A 108 -2.28 18.78 16.73
CA HIS A 108 -2.84 17.68 15.93
C HIS A 108 -3.02 16.39 16.76
N SER A 109 -2.10 16.09 17.68
CA SER A 109 -2.16 14.90 18.52
C SER A 109 -3.31 14.95 19.51
N THR A 110 -3.73 16.14 19.96
CA THR A 110 -4.89 16.29 20.83
C THR A 110 -6.17 15.78 20.15
N GLY A 111 -6.32 16.04 18.85
CA GLY A 111 -7.41 15.51 18.04
C GLY A 111 -7.39 13.98 17.95
N HIS A 112 -6.22 13.40 17.67
CA HIS A 112 -6.04 11.93 17.65
C HIS A 112 -6.34 11.28 19.01
N VAL A 113 -5.90 11.90 20.11
CA VAL A 113 -6.18 11.43 21.48
C VAL A 113 -7.67 11.45 21.77
N LEU A 114 -8.42 12.47 21.35
CA LEU A 114 -9.87 12.51 21.49
C LEU A 114 -10.55 11.34 20.78
N THR A 115 -10.19 11.08 19.51
CA THR A 115 -10.69 9.92 18.77
C THR A 115 -10.38 8.61 19.49
N ALA A 116 -9.13 8.41 19.91
CA ALA A 116 -8.70 7.18 20.58
C ALA A 116 -9.41 6.98 21.94
N LEU A 117 -9.60 8.03 22.73
CA LEU A 117 -10.38 7.99 23.99
C LEU A 117 -11.84 7.62 23.72
N ALA A 118 -12.47 8.22 22.70
CA ALA A 118 -13.85 7.95 22.36
C ALA A 118 -14.04 6.49 21.88
N GLN A 119 -13.11 5.96 21.08
CA GLN A 119 -13.10 4.56 20.66
C GLN A 119 -12.85 3.59 21.83
N ALA A 120 -11.92 3.93 22.73
CA ALA A 120 -11.64 3.13 23.93
C ALA A 120 -12.87 3.09 24.86
N TYR A 121 -13.56 4.21 25.05
CA TYR A 121 -14.83 4.25 25.78
C TYR A 121 -15.90 3.39 25.10
N ALA A 122 -16.14 3.58 23.79
CA ALA A 122 -17.18 2.85 23.07
C ALA A 122 -16.96 1.32 23.05
N SER A 123 -15.71 0.86 23.08
CA SER A 123 -15.38 -0.57 23.10
C SER A 123 -15.42 -1.20 24.50
N THR A 124 -15.23 -0.43 25.57
CA THR A 124 -15.06 -0.98 26.92
C THR A 124 -16.14 -0.57 27.93
N GLY A 125 -16.80 0.58 27.70
CA GLY A 125 -17.65 1.24 28.70
C GLY A 125 -16.89 1.88 29.87
N ASP A 126 -15.55 1.88 29.86
CA ASP A 126 -14.75 2.43 30.96
C ASP A 126 -14.81 3.97 30.98
N THR A 127 -15.50 4.52 31.98
CA THR A 127 -15.75 5.95 32.12
C THR A 127 -14.50 6.78 32.36
N ALA A 128 -13.34 6.19 32.69
CA ALA A 128 -12.09 6.94 32.77
C ALA A 128 -11.70 7.54 31.41
N PHE A 129 -12.02 6.86 30.30
CA PHE A 129 -11.75 7.37 28.96
C PHE A 129 -12.69 8.53 28.60
N SER A 130 -14.00 8.37 28.83
CA SER A 130 -14.97 9.43 28.55
C SER A 130 -14.74 10.66 29.44
N ALA A 131 -14.44 10.47 30.72
CA ALA A 131 -14.13 11.59 31.62
C ALA A 131 -12.91 12.40 31.16
N LYS A 132 -11.85 11.75 30.67
CA LYS A 132 -10.69 12.45 30.10
C LYS A 132 -11.03 13.15 28.78
N ALA A 133 -11.84 12.51 27.92
CA ALA A 133 -12.29 13.12 26.67
C ALA A 133 -13.16 14.37 26.95
N ASP A 134 -14.11 14.28 27.88
CA ASP A 134 -14.97 15.40 28.28
C ASP A 134 -14.15 16.54 28.92
N TYR A 135 -13.13 16.22 29.71
CA TYR A 135 -12.21 17.24 30.22
C TYR A 135 -11.50 17.98 29.08
N LEU A 136 -10.93 17.26 28.12
CA LEU A 136 -10.29 17.87 26.93
C LEU A 136 -11.29 18.74 26.15
N VAL A 137 -12.50 18.23 25.90
CA VAL A 137 -13.58 18.96 25.20
C VAL A 137 -13.96 20.25 25.94
N ALA A 138 -14.15 20.19 27.26
CA ALA A 138 -14.52 21.36 28.06
C ALA A 138 -13.43 22.44 28.05
N GLN A 139 -12.16 22.03 28.11
CA GLN A 139 -11.02 22.96 28.06
C GLN A 139 -10.81 23.54 26.65
N LEU A 140 -11.03 22.75 25.60
CA LEU A 140 -11.05 23.24 24.22
C LEU A 140 -12.21 24.22 23.98
N ALA A 141 -13.39 23.96 24.54
CA ALA A 141 -14.53 24.88 24.50
C ALA A 141 -14.17 26.22 25.15
N THR A 142 -13.53 26.18 26.32
CA THR A 142 -13.03 27.38 27.03
C THR A 142 -12.05 28.17 26.15
N CYS A 143 -11.15 27.48 25.44
CA CYS A 143 -10.23 28.12 24.52
C CYS A 143 -10.96 28.76 23.31
N GLN A 144 -11.94 28.06 22.74
CA GLN A 144 -12.75 28.56 21.63
C GLN A 144 -13.57 29.79 22.03
N ASP A 145 -14.08 29.84 23.26
CA ASP A 145 -14.81 31.00 23.80
C ASP A 145 -13.91 32.22 23.99
N ARG A 146 -12.63 32.00 24.31
CA ARG A 146 -11.64 33.08 24.47
C ARG A 146 -11.06 33.58 23.15
N ALA A 147 -11.32 32.90 22.03
CA ALA A 147 -10.71 33.18 20.73
C ALA A 147 -10.90 34.64 20.27
N GLN A 148 -12.12 35.19 20.39
CA GLN A 148 -12.38 36.59 19.98
C GLN A 148 -11.65 37.61 20.85
N THR A 149 -11.59 37.39 22.16
CA THR A 149 -10.81 38.25 23.07
C THR A 149 -9.31 38.13 22.82
N ALA A 150 -8.84 37.04 22.20
CA ALA A 150 -7.47 36.87 21.72
C ALA A 150 -7.22 37.44 20.31
N GLY A 151 -8.23 38.06 19.69
CA GLY A 151 -8.14 38.67 18.36
C GLY A 151 -8.38 37.72 17.19
N TYR A 152 -8.94 36.53 17.43
CA TYR A 152 -9.27 35.55 16.39
C TYR A 152 -10.76 35.59 16.00
N THR A 153 -11.07 35.12 14.80
CA THR A 153 -12.44 35.01 14.30
C THR A 153 -13.27 34.05 15.15
N ALA A 154 -14.55 34.36 15.36
CA ALA A 154 -15.47 33.53 16.13
C ALA A 154 -15.50 32.08 15.61
N GLY A 155 -15.41 31.10 16.52
CA GLY A 155 -15.41 29.68 16.21
C GLY A 155 -14.02 29.07 15.94
N TYR A 156 -12.98 29.89 15.80
CA TYR A 156 -11.60 29.41 15.65
C TYR A 156 -11.13 28.65 16.90
N LEU A 157 -10.46 27.51 16.68
CA LEU A 157 -9.85 26.70 17.73
C LEU A 157 -8.62 25.99 17.18
N SER A 158 -7.45 26.27 17.76
CA SER A 158 -6.19 25.59 17.46
C SER A 158 -5.15 25.86 18.57
N ALA A 159 -4.07 25.08 18.57
CA ALA A 159 -2.86 25.34 19.35
C ALA A 159 -1.91 26.36 18.68
N PHE A 160 -2.27 26.89 17.51
CA PHE A 160 -1.52 27.92 16.79
C PHE A 160 -2.38 29.14 16.43
N PRO A 161 -1.78 30.32 16.17
CA PRO A 161 -2.54 31.52 15.87
C PRO A 161 -3.24 31.43 14.52
N GLU A 162 -4.39 32.10 14.37
CA GLU A 162 -5.19 32.09 13.13
C GLU A 162 -4.40 32.58 11.90
N SER A 163 -3.33 33.34 12.09
CA SER A 163 -2.43 33.78 11.01
C SER A 163 -1.82 32.62 10.20
N PHE A 164 -1.74 31.41 10.76
CA PHE A 164 -1.28 30.24 10.00
C PHE A 164 -2.27 29.85 8.90
N ILE A 165 -3.56 30.06 9.15
CA ILE A 165 -4.61 29.87 8.16
C ILE A 165 -4.52 30.95 7.08
N ALA A 166 -4.30 32.21 7.46
CA ALA A 166 -4.06 33.28 6.49
C ALA A 166 -2.84 32.99 5.59
N ARG A 167 -1.74 32.48 6.15
CA ARG A 167 -0.53 32.06 5.40
C ARG A 167 -0.83 31.01 4.34
N VAL A 168 -1.53 29.92 4.71
CA VAL A 168 -1.81 28.85 3.73
C VAL A 168 -2.75 29.32 2.61
N GLU A 169 -3.74 30.16 2.94
CA GLU A 169 -4.65 30.77 1.97
C GLU A 169 -3.91 31.72 1.00
N ALA A 170 -2.88 32.42 1.50
CA ALA A 170 -1.99 33.28 0.73
C ALA A 170 -0.84 32.52 0.03
N ARG A 171 -0.76 31.18 0.16
CA ARG A 171 0.33 30.33 -0.36
C ARG A 171 1.71 30.65 0.20
N GLU A 172 1.76 31.22 1.39
CA GLU A 172 2.99 31.39 2.16
C GLU A 172 3.37 30.06 2.83
N ALA A 173 4.67 29.84 3.04
CA ALA A 173 5.15 28.62 3.70
C ALA A 173 4.54 28.51 5.10
N VAL A 174 3.89 27.39 5.40
CA VAL A 174 3.37 27.02 6.73
C VAL A 174 3.08 25.52 6.72
N TRP A 175 3.32 24.83 7.84
CA TRP A 175 3.10 23.39 7.90
C TRP A 175 1.63 23.00 8.15
N ALA A 176 0.94 22.61 7.07
CA ALA A 176 -0.33 21.87 7.07
C ALA A 176 -1.39 22.29 8.14
N PRO A 177 -1.77 23.57 8.26
CA PRO A 177 -2.64 24.01 9.34
C PRO A 177 -4.06 23.41 9.27
N TYR A 178 -4.62 23.20 8.08
CA TYR A 178 -5.92 22.53 7.92
C TYR A 178 -5.87 21.04 8.28
N TYR A 179 -4.72 20.36 8.15
CA TYR A 179 -4.56 18.99 8.63
C TYR A 179 -4.76 18.91 10.14
N THR A 180 -4.17 19.84 10.90
CA THR A 180 -4.30 19.91 12.37
C THR A 180 -5.75 20.18 12.76
N LEU A 181 -6.41 21.15 12.11
CA LEU A 181 -7.83 21.43 12.35
C LEU A 181 -8.70 20.22 12.06
N HIS A 182 -8.43 19.49 10.96
CA HIS A 182 -9.12 18.23 10.66
C HIS A 182 -9.02 17.23 11.83
N LYS A 183 -7.83 17.04 12.44
CA LYS A 183 -7.70 16.10 13.57
C LYS A 183 -8.53 16.52 14.77
N ILE A 184 -8.52 17.80 15.10
CA ILE A 184 -9.32 18.33 16.22
C ILE A 184 -10.81 18.12 15.91
N MET A 185 -11.26 18.46 14.70
CA MET A 185 -12.65 18.28 14.29
C MET A 185 -13.07 16.80 14.29
N ALA A 186 -12.22 15.90 13.81
CA ALA A 186 -12.49 14.46 13.81
C ALA A 186 -12.59 13.91 15.24
N GLY A 187 -11.67 14.31 16.13
CA GLY A 187 -11.71 13.93 17.54
C GLY A 187 -12.97 14.43 18.27
N LEU A 188 -13.40 15.66 17.99
CA LEU A 188 -14.65 16.20 18.53
C LEU A 188 -15.88 15.46 17.99
N LEU A 189 -15.87 15.11 16.71
CA LEU A 189 -16.94 14.33 16.09
C LEU A 189 -17.03 12.93 16.72
N ASP A 190 -15.90 12.26 16.89
CA ASP A 190 -15.86 10.94 17.51
C ASP A 190 -16.26 10.99 18.99
N ALA A 191 -15.85 12.01 19.75
CA ALA A 191 -16.32 12.23 21.12
C ALA A 191 -17.85 12.38 21.19
N HIS A 192 -18.47 13.00 20.19
CA HIS A 192 -19.93 13.05 20.09
C HIS A 192 -20.53 11.69 19.71
N LEU A 193 -20.07 11.09 18.61
CA LEU A 193 -20.67 9.87 18.04
C LEU A 193 -20.48 8.63 18.92
N LEU A 194 -19.33 8.51 19.59
CA LEU A 194 -18.92 7.30 20.31
C LEU A 194 -18.99 7.46 21.84
N ALA A 195 -18.89 8.68 22.36
CA ALA A 195 -18.97 8.96 23.79
C ALA A 195 -20.16 9.84 24.22
N GLY A 196 -20.99 10.29 23.28
CA GLY A 196 -22.21 11.04 23.57
C GLY A 196 -21.98 12.49 24.02
N SER A 197 -20.79 13.06 23.79
CA SER A 197 -20.47 14.42 24.25
C SER A 197 -21.19 15.48 23.41
N ALA A 198 -22.25 16.08 23.97
CA ALA A 198 -23.00 17.16 23.31
C ALA A 198 -22.16 18.45 23.17
N GLN A 199 -21.30 18.73 24.15
CA GLN A 199 -20.40 19.89 24.11
C GLN A 199 -19.39 19.76 22.95
N ALA A 200 -18.91 18.54 22.66
CA ALA A 200 -18.01 18.31 21.53
C ALA A 200 -18.67 18.70 20.19
N LEU A 201 -19.94 18.34 19.99
CA LEU A 201 -20.70 18.75 18.80
C LEU A 201 -20.86 20.27 18.70
N THR A 202 -21.11 20.95 19.82
CA THR A 202 -21.19 22.42 19.86
C THR A 202 -19.87 23.07 19.42
N VAL A 203 -18.74 22.62 19.97
CA VAL A 203 -17.41 23.13 19.60
C VAL A 203 -17.12 22.86 18.12
N LEU A 204 -17.39 21.64 17.66
CA LEU A 204 -17.20 21.22 16.26
C LEU A 204 -18.04 22.05 15.28
N THR A 205 -19.32 22.29 15.59
CA THR A 205 -20.22 23.05 14.71
C THR A 205 -19.75 24.51 14.56
N ARG A 206 -19.22 25.10 15.64
CA ARG A 206 -18.59 26.43 15.60
C ARG A 206 -17.31 26.45 14.77
N MET A 207 -16.47 25.41 14.86
CA MET A 207 -15.30 25.26 13.99
C MET A 207 -15.72 25.11 12.52
N ALA A 208 -16.76 24.33 12.22
CA ALA A 208 -17.26 24.16 10.85
C ALA A 208 -17.83 25.47 10.29
N ALA A 209 -18.56 26.25 11.09
CA ALA A 209 -19.03 27.58 10.70
C ALA A 209 -17.88 28.56 10.42
N TRP A 210 -16.82 28.52 11.24
CA TRP A 210 -15.60 29.28 10.99
C TRP A 210 -14.93 28.85 9.68
N ALA A 211 -14.76 27.54 9.45
CA ALA A 211 -14.12 27.00 8.24
C ALA A 211 -14.89 27.38 6.97
N ARG A 212 -16.23 27.35 7.04
CA ARG A 212 -17.12 27.84 5.98
C ARG A 212 -16.86 29.30 5.68
N THR A 213 -16.83 30.15 6.71
CA THR A 213 -16.64 31.60 6.56
C THR A 213 -15.33 31.89 5.84
N ARG A 214 -14.22 31.30 6.28
CA ARG A 214 -12.91 31.42 5.63
C ARG A 214 -12.94 30.98 4.17
N ASN A 215 -13.40 29.75 3.92
CA ASN A 215 -13.35 29.16 2.58
C ASN A 215 -14.32 29.79 1.59
N SER A 216 -15.47 30.32 2.05
CA SER A 216 -16.42 31.03 1.20
C SER A 216 -15.92 32.39 0.70
N ALA A 217 -14.98 33.00 1.42
CA ALA A 217 -14.37 34.27 1.02
C ALA A 217 -13.32 34.11 -0.10
N LEU A 218 -12.82 32.89 -0.32
CA LEU A 218 -11.85 32.59 -1.37
C LEU A 218 -12.57 32.35 -2.70
N THR A 219 -11.92 32.70 -3.82
CA THR A 219 -12.33 32.22 -5.14
C THR A 219 -12.04 30.73 -5.30
N HIS A 220 -12.65 30.07 -6.28
CA HIS A 220 -12.34 28.68 -6.60
C HIS A 220 -10.83 28.49 -6.89
N ALA A 221 -10.22 29.39 -7.66
CA ALA A 221 -8.79 29.33 -7.98
C ALA A 221 -7.90 29.46 -6.73
N GLN A 222 -8.24 30.36 -5.80
CA GLN A 222 -7.52 30.49 -4.52
C GLN A 222 -7.67 29.24 -3.66
N ARG A 223 -8.86 28.63 -3.60
CA ARG A 223 -9.05 27.35 -2.91
C ARG A 223 -8.21 26.25 -3.53
N GLN A 224 -8.29 26.03 -4.84
CA GLN A 224 -7.47 25.01 -5.52
C GLN A 224 -5.97 25.22 -5.30
N ALA A 225 -5.50 26.48 -5.29
CA ALA A 225 -4.13 26.77 -4.90
C ALA A 225 -3.87 26.34 -3.44
N MET A 226 -4.67 26.77 -2.48
CA MET A 226 -4.51 26.41 -1.07
C MET A 226 -4.46 24.89 -0.85
N LEU A 227 -5.29 24.12 -1.57
CA LEU A 227 -5.39 22.65 -1.46
C LEU A 227 -4.15 21.87 -1.93
N LYS A 228 -3.14 22.56 -2.47
CA LYS A 228 -1.80 21.98 -2.70
C LYS A 228 -1.02 21.77 -1.41
N THR A 229 -1.36 22.50 -0.34
CA THR A 229 -0.88 22.24 1.02
C THR A 229 -1.80 21.22 1.69
N GLU A 230 -1.23 20.32 2.48
CA GLU A 230 -1.99 19.27 3.15
C GLU A 230 -3.12 19.82 4.06
N PHE A 231 -4.31 19.25 3.90
CA PHE A 231 -5.50 19.55 4.70
C PHE A 231 -6.11 18.31 5.37
N GLY A 232 -5.46 17.14 5.27
CA GLY A 232 -6.03 15.88 5.74
C GLY A 232 -7.41 15.60 5.12
N GLY A 233 -8.35 15.08 5.93
CA GLY A 233 -9.72 14.76 5.54
C GLY A 233 -10.72 15.84 5.97
N MET A 234 -10.45 17.11 5.67
CA MET A 234 -11.43 18.19 5.93
C MET A 234 -12.76 17.92 5.22
N ASN A 235 -12.73 17.44 3.97
CA ASN A 235 -13.92 17.00 3.25
C ASN A 235 -14.61 15.81 3.95
N GLU A 236 -13.85 14.82 4.43
CA GLU A 236 -14.39 13.68 5.21
C GLU A 236 -15.15 14.14 6.45
N VAL A 237 -14.51 14.92 7.33
CA VAL A 237 -15.12 15.28 8.63
C VAL A 237 -16.34 16.20 8.47
N LEU A 238 -16.32 17.09 7.47
CA LEU A 238 -17.44 17.98 7.17
C LEU A 238 -18.62 17.23 6.51
N ALA A 239 -18.35 16.30 5.61
CA ALA A 239 -19.39 15.42 5.05
C ALA A 239 -20.02 14.53 6.15
N ASN A 240 -19.21 14.04 7.09
CA ASN A 240 -19.72 13.30 8.25
C ASN A 240 -20.56 14.19 9.17
N LEU A 241 -20.15 15.43 9.43
CA LEU A 241 -20.93 16.37 10.22
C LEU A 241 -22.27 16.72 9.56
N TYR A 242 -22.32 16.80 8.22
CA TYR A 242 -23.60 16.91 7.50
C TYR A 242 -24.51 15.71 7.78
N GLN A 243 -23.98 14.48 7.84
CA GLN A 243 -24.80 13.32 8.17
C GLN A 243 -25.34 13.35 9.60
N VAL A 244 -24.64 14.00 10.54
CA VAL A 244 -25.11 14.18 11.93
C VAL A 244 -26.18 15.25 12.03
N THR A 245 -25.96 16.42 11.42
CA THR A 245 -26.76 17.63 11.65
C THR A 245 -27.86 17.85 10.62
N GLY A 246 -27.68 17.33 9.41
CA GLY A 246 -28.49 17.66 8.23
C GLY A 246 -28.30 19.06 7.68
N ASP A 247 -27.35 19.86 8.18
CA ASP A 247 -27.09 21.21 7.67
C ASP A 247 -26.30 21.16 6.34
N PRO A 248 -26.92 21.52 5.19
CA PRO A 248 -26.27 21.49 3.89
C PRO A 248 -25.04 22.41 3.79
N ALA A 249 -24.90 23.38 4.70
CA ALA A 249 -23.72 24.23 4.76
C ALA A 249 -22.44 23.43 5.07
N HIS A 250 -22.53 22.35 5.84
CA HIS A 250 -21.37 21.49 6.11
C HIS A 250 -20.93 20.73 4.86
N LEU A 251 -21.88 20.16 4.11
CA LEU A 251 -21.57 19.48 2.84
C LEU A 251 -20.99 20.45 1.82
N THR A 252 -21.57 21.65 1.68
CA THR A 252 -21.02 22.70 0.82
C THR A 252 -19.59 23.05 1.21
N THR A 253 -19.31 23.11 2.52
CA THR A 253 -17.96 23.38 3.02
C THR A 253 -17.02 22.21 2.78
N ALA A 254 -17.49 20.96 2.87
CA ALA A 254 -16.70 19.77 2.52
C ALA A 254 -16.19 19.86 1.07
N GLN A 255 -17.08 20.20 0.14
CA GLN A 255 -16.80 20.32 -1.29
C GLN A 255 -15.86 21.49 -1.63
N TYR A 256 -15.69 22.48 -0.74
CA TYR A 256 -14.63 23.48 -0.90
C TYR A 256 -13.21 22.89 -0.79
N PHE A 257 -13.08 21.69 -0.22
CA PHE A 257 -11.83 20.94 -0.12
C PHE A 257 -11.64 19.88 -1.22
N ASP A 258 -12.51 19.87 -2.24
CA ASP A 258 -12.34 19.01 -3.41
C ASP A 258 -11.17 19.49 -4.26
N HIS A 259 -10.07 18.73 -4.22
CA HIS A 259 -8.84 19.10 -4.92
C HIS A 259 -8.85 18.56 -6.35
N ALA A 260 -9.27 19.38 -7.30
CA ALA A 260 -9.48 19.01 -8.70
C ALA A 260 -8.22 18.38 -9.34
N GLU A 261 -7.03 18.92 -9.04
CA GLU A 261 -5.74 18.40 -9.53
C GLU A 261 -5.53 16.91 -9.21
N VAL A 262 -6.08 16.42 -8.10
CA VAL A 262 -6.02 15.01 -7.69
C VAL A 262 -7.28 14.25 -8.08
N PHE A 263 -8.46 14.88 -7.98
CA PHE A 263 -9.75 14.23 -8.22
C PHE A 263 -10.04 14.00 -9.69
N ASP A 264 -9.67 14.91 -10.60
CA ASP A 264 -9.96 14.79 -12.02
C ASP A 264 -9.26 13.58 -12.66
N PRO A 265 -7.95 13.35 -12.46
CA PRO A 265 -7.29 12.14 -12.95
C PRO A 265 -7.93 10.86 -12.38
N LEU A 266 -8.23 10.84 -11.08
CA LEU A 266 -8.84 9.67 -10.43
C LEU A 266 -10.25 9.38 -10.93
N ALA A 267 -11.07 10.41 -11.18
CA ALA A 267 -12.39 10.25 -11.78
C ALA A 267 -12.30 9.65 -13.21
N ALA A 268 -11.22 9.96 -13.93
CA ALA A 268 -10.92 9.39 -15.24
C ALA A 268 -10.22 8.02 -15.19
N GLY A 269 -9.93 7.47 -14.00
CA GLY A 269 -9.21 6.20 -13.84
C GLY A 269 -7.71 6.28 -14.12
N THR A 270 -7.15 7.49 -14.13
CA THR A 270 -5.74 7.76 -14.43
C THR A 270 -4.91 7.85 -13.15
N ASP A 271 -3.78 7.12 -13.13
CA ASP A 271 -2.78 7.23 -12.07
C ASP A 271 -1.85 8.43 -12.33
N ALA A 272 -2.04 9.48 -11.53
CA ALA A 272 -1.19 10.67 -11.50
C ALA A 272 -0.56 10.88 -10.11
N LEU A 273 -0.34 9.81 -9.34
CA LEU A 273 0.06 9.91 -7.94
C LEU A 273 1.57 10.04 -7.72
N ASN A 274 2.40 9.68 -8.71
CA ASN A 274 3.86 9.71 -8.57
C ASN A 274 4.37 11.09 -8.09
N GLY A 275 5.18 11.10 -7.03
CA GLY A 275 5.75 12.31 -6.46
C GLY A 275 4.83 13.06 -5.49
N TYR A 276 3.56 12.67 -5.32
CA TYR A 276 2.71 13.24 -4.27
C TYR A 276 2.99 12.58 -2.92
N HIS A 277 2.94 13.39 -1.85
CA HIS A 277 2.92 12.87 -0.48
C HIS A 277 1.69 11.97 -0.30
N ALA A 278 1.91 10.71 0.03
CA ALA A 278 0.88 9.68 -0.01
C ALA A 278 -0.21 9.91 1.05
N ASN A 279 0.18 10.11 2.32
CA ASN A 279 -0.78 10.35 3.39
C ASN A 279 -1.61 11.64 3.22
N THR A 280 -1.15 12.60 2.41
CA THR A 280 -1.96 13.77 2.06
C THR A 280 -3.10 13.40 1.11
N GLN A 281 -2.91 12.43 0.21
CA GLN A 281 -3.92 12.11 -0.82
C GLN A 281 -4.98 11.10 -0.34
N ILE A 282 -4.58 10.12 0.47
CA ILE A 282 -5.50 9.04 0.90
C ILE A 282 -6.73 9.59 1.65
N PRO A 283 -6.61 10.54 2.61
CA PRO A 283 -7.75 11.17 3.25
C PRO A 283 -8.69 11.91 2.29
N LYS A 284 -8.16 12.47 1.19
CA LYS A 284 -9.01 13.12 0.16
C LYS A 284 -9.93 12.10 -0.49
N ALA A 285 -9.41 10.91 -0.81
CA ALA A 285 -10.19 9.80 -1.37
C ALA A 285 -11.22 9.24 -0.35
N ILE A 286 -10.88 9.22 0.95
CA ILE A 286 -11.85 8.91 2.01
C ILE A 286 -12.98 9.96 2.03
N GLY A 287 -12.63 11.24 1.92
CA GLY A 287 -13.62 12.31 1.84
C GLY A 287 -14.53 12.18 0.63
N ALA A 288 -13.99 11.83 -0.55
CA ALA A 288 -14.79 11.55 -1.73
C ALA A 288 -15.84 10.45 -1.47
N ILE A 289 -15.46 9.27 -0.95
CA ILE A 289 -16.48 8.23 -0.68
C ILE A 289 -17.50 8.67 0.38
N ARG A 290 -17.14 9.53 1.35
CA ARG A 290 -18.10 10.13 2.30
C ARG A 290 -19.04 11.14 1.64
N GLU A 291 -18.58 11.90 0.65
CA GLU A 291 -19.44 12.79 -0.16
C GLU A 291 -20.35 12.01 -1.10
N TYR A 292 -19.91 10.86 -1.61
CA TYR A 292 -20.82 9.91 -2.29
C TYR A 292 -21.92 9.46 -1.34
N HIS A 293 -21.59 9.06 -0.11
CA HIS A 293 -22.59 8.67 0.87
C HIS A 293 -23.53 9.81 1.26
N ALA A 294 -23.06 11.06 1.24
CA ALA A 294 -23.89 12.23 1.51
C ALA A 294 -24.83 12.60 0.35
N THR A 295 -24.44 12.33 -0.91
CA THR A 295 -25.09 12.91 -2.10
C THR A 295 -25.65 11.90 -3.11
N GLY A 296 -25.13 10.68 -3.13
CA GLY A 296 -25.37 9.70 -4.21
C GLY A 296 -24.60 9.98 -5.51
N THR A 297 -23.77 11.03 -5.56
CA THR A 297 -23.05 11.43 -6.79
C THR A 297 -21.93 10.43 -7.12
N THR A 298 -22.12 9.63 -8.17
CA THR A 298 -21.24 8.48 -8.49
C THR A 298 -19.80 8.87 -8.80
N ARG A 299 -19.54 10.10 -9.29
CA ARG A 299 -18.19 10.62 -9.52
C ARG A 299 -17.29 10.43 -8.29
N TYR A 300 -17.80 10.72 -7.09
CA TYR A 300 -17.01 10.59 -5.87
C TYR A 300 -16.72 9.12 -5.49
N ARG A 301 -17.67 8.22 -5.73
CA ARG A 301 -17.44 6.77 -5.60
C ARG A 301 -16.35 6.31 -6.56
N ASP A 302 -16.40 6.77 -7.81
CA ASP A 302 -15.45 6.36 -8.84
C ASP A 302 -14.04 6.86 -8.51
N ILE A 303 -13.89 8.10 -8.03
CA ILE A 303 -12.61 8.64 -7.50
C ILE A 303 -12.05 7.71 -6.41
N ALA A 304 -12.85 7.39 -5.40
CA ALA A 304 -12.41 6.58 -4.27
C ALA A 304 -12.05 5.14 -4.68
N SER A 305 -12.87 4.52 -5.54
CA SER A 305 -12.65 3.15 -6.05
C SER A 305 -11.41 3.06 -6.95
N ASN A 306 -11.22 4.04 -7.84
CA ASN A 306 -10.06 4.11 -8.71
C ASN A 306 -8.78 4.36 -7.90
N PHE A 307 -8.82 5.28 -6.93
CA PHE A 307 -7.70 5.51 -6.03
C PHE A 307 -7.28 4.24 -5.30
N TRP A 308 -8.25 3.52 -4.72
CA TRP A 308 -7.97 2.26 -4.02
C TRP A 308 -7.31 1.24 -4.96
N THR A 309 -7.90 1.00 -6.13
CA THR A 309 -7.41 0.03 -7.11
C THR A 309 -5.99 0.36 -7.59
N ILE A 310 -5.72 1.64 -7.87
CA ILE A 310 -4.40 2.13 -8.29
C ILE A 310 -3.38 1.89 -7.19
N VAL A 311 -3.67 2.31 -5.96
CA VAL A 311 -2.71 2.24 -4.85
C VAL A 311 -2.42 0.79 -4.47
N THR A 312 -3.44 -0.04 -4.26
CA THR A 312 -3.26 -1.44 -3.84
C THR A 312 -2.62 -2.30 -4.94
N GLY A 313 -2.82 -1.94 -6.21
CA GLY A 313 -2.30 -2.68 -7.36
C GLY A 313 -0.90 -2.26 -7.82
N ARG A 314 -0.52 -0.99 -7.66
CA ARG A 314 0.72 -0.45 -8.26
C ARG A 314 1.64 0.29 -7.30
N HIS A 315 1.18 0.64 -6.09
CA HIS A 315 1.97 1.44 -5.13
C HIS A 315 2.19 0.74 -3.77
N SER A 316 1.64 -0.45 -3.58
CA SER A 316 1.75 -1.20 -2.32
C SER A 316 2.88 -2.25 -2.35
N TYR A 317 3.64 -2.31 -1.26
CA TYR A 317 4.60 -3.37 -0.97
C TYR A 317 3.89 -4.65 -0.51
N ALA A 318 4.64 -5.75 -0.39
CA ALA A 318 4.11 -7.07 0.00
C ALA A 318 3.42 -7.06 1.38
N ILE A 319 3.82 -6.14 2.26
CA ILE A 319 3.21 -5.95 3.58
C ILE A 319 1.88 -5.16 3.53
N GLY A 320 1.45 -4.69 2.36
CA GLY A 320 0.23 -3.88 2.16
C GLY A 320 0.44 -2.36 2.29
N GLY A 321 1.49 -1.92 2.97
CA GLY A 321 1.88 -0.50 3.05
C GLY A 321 2.37 0.07 1.72
N ASN A 322 2.50 1.40 1.65
CA ASN A 322 2.91 2.13 0.45
C ASN A 322 3.81 3.33 0.80
N SER A 323 4.34 3.99 -0.23
CA SER A 323 5.27 5.13 -0.19
C SER A 323 6.69 4.80 0.28
N ASN A 324 7.63 5.67 -0.12
CA ASN A 324 9.01 5.69 0.35
C ASN A 324 9.42 7.14 0.60
N GLY A 325 9.80 7.45 1.85
CA GLY A 325 10.00 8.82 2.32
C GLY A 325 8.71 9.63 2.31
N GLU A 326 7.55 8.99 2.53
CA GLU A 326 6.18 9.57 2.53
C GLU A 326 5.59 9.84 1.15
N TYR A 327 6.36 9.77 0.07
CA TYR A 327 5.89 10.04 -1.28
C TYR A 327 5.56 8.75 -2.04
N PHE A 328 4.48 8.78 -2.82
CA PHE A 328 4.28 7.80 -3.88
C PHE A 328 5.44 7.85 -4.87
N LYS A 329 5.89 6.68 -5.29
CA LYS A 329 6.94 6.53 -6.31
C LYS A 329 6.29 6.19 -7.64
N ALA A 330 7.09 6.05 -8.69
CA ALA A 330 6.53 5.68 -9.99
C ALA A 330 5.82 4.31 -9.87
N PRO A 331 4.69 4.10 -10.56
CA PRO A 331 3.89 2.89 -10.41
C PRO A 331 4.73 1.63 -10.67
N GLY A 332 4.61 0.62 -9.80
CA GLY A 332 5.31 -0.66 -9.92
C GLY A 332 6.76 -0.68 -9.43
N ARG A 333 7.35 0.46 -9.01
CA ARG A 333 8.69 0.49 -8.42
C ARG A 333 8.67 0.08 -6.95
N ILE A 334 8.95 -1.20 -6.68
CA ILE A 334 8.94 -1.76 -5.32
C ILE A 334 10.35 -2.13 -4.88
N ALA A 335 11.08 -2.98 -5.62
CA ALA A 335 12.44 -3.39 -5.27
C ALA A 335 13.42 -2.21 -5.27
N ALA A 336 13.27 -1.29 -6.23
CA ALA A 336 14.13 -0.11 -6.34
C ALA A 336 13.89 0.93 -5.22
N GLU A 337 12.84 0.79 -4.42
CA GLU A 337 12.39 1.77 -3.43
C GLU A 337 12.45 1.24 -1.98
N LEU A 338 13.17 0.14 -1.74
CA LEU A 338 13.36 -0.43 -0.42
C LEU A 338 14.37 0.39 0.38
N SER A 339 13.93 1.04 1.45
CA SER A 339 14.73 1.98 2.26
C SER A 339 14.38 1.89 3.76
N ASP A 340 15.02 2.73 4.58
CA ASP A 340 14.63 2.97 5.98
C ASP A 340 13.34 3.79 6.14
N SER A 341 12.90 4.47 5.08
CA SER A 341 11.74 5.35 5.08
C SER A 341 10.56 4.76 4.28
N THR A 342 10.60 3.47 3.97
CA THR A 342 9.50 2.77 3.32
C THR A 342 8.31 2.63 4.27
N CYS A 343 7.10 2.69 3.73
CA CYS A 343 5.85 2.34 4.44
C CYS A 343 5.60 3.15 5.73
N GLU A 344 5.26 4.43 5.57
CA GLU A 344 4.64 5.22 6.65
C GLU A 344 3.33 4.56 7.13
N CYS A 345 3.12 4.46 8.45
CA CYS A 345 1.96 3.77 9.02
C CYS A 345 0.62 4.50 8.78
N CYS A 346 0.60 5.84 8.75
CA CYS A 346 -0.61 6.61 8.48
C CYS A 346 -1.27 6.22 7.15
N ASN A 347 -0.45 5.93 6.14
CA ASN A 347 -0.92 5.57 4.81
C ASN A 347 -1.79 4.32 4.88
N THR A 348 -1.31 3.31 5.60
CA THR A 348 -2.04 2.05 5.77
C THR A 348 -3.27 2.25 6.63
N TYR A 349 -3.19 3.00 7.73
CA TYR A 349 -4.36 3.38 8.52
C TYR A 349 -5.48 3.98 7.64
N ASN A 350 -5.13 4.95 6.80
CA ASN A 350 -6.09 5.61 5.91
C ASN A 350 -6.55 4.70 4.76
N MET A 351 -5.69 3.85 4.21
CA MET A 351 -6.10 2.85 3.21
C MET A 351 -7.08 1.84 3.81
N LEU A 352 -6.91 1.43 5.07
CA LEU A 352 -7.87 0.57 5.76
C LEU A 352 -9.21 1.28 5.99
N LYS A 353 -9.21 2.58 6.34
CA LYS A 353 -10.44 3.38 6.41
C LYS A 353 -11.17 3.44 5.05
N LEU A 354 -10.44 3.72 3.97
CA LEU A 354 -11.01 3.75 2.61
C LEU A 354 -11.59 2.39 2.22
N THR A 355 -10.83 1.32 2.46
CA THR A 355 -11.24 -0.06 2.19
C THR A 355 -12.55 -0.41 2.89
N ARG A 356 -12.74 0.03 4.14
CA ARG A 356 -14.00 -0.18 4.89
C ARG A 356 -15.18 0.55 4.24
N GLN A 357 -15.01 1.80 3.83
CA GLN A 357 -16.09 2.56 3.17
C GLN A 357 -16.47 1.94 1.82
N LEU A 358 -15.49 1.48 1.03
CA LEU A 358 -15.76 0.79 -0.23
C LEU A 358 -16.47 -0.55 -0.01
N PHE A 359 -16.10 -1.31 1.02
CA PHE A 359 -16.82 -2.53 1.40
C PHE A 359 -18.26 -2.25 1.84
N ARG A 360 -18.51 -1.15 2.56
CA ARG A 360 -19.89 -0.74 2.92
C ARG A 360 -20.73 -0.52 1.66
N ALA A 361 -20.14 0.00 0.58
CA ALA A 361 -20.83 0.18 -0.69
C ALA A 361 -21.05 -1.14 -1.45
N ASP A 362 -20.02 -1.99 -1.51
CA ASP A 362 -20.05 -3.29 -2.20
C ASP A 362 -19.48 -4.42 -1.31
N PRO A 363 -20.32 -5.05 -0.47
CA PRO A 363 -19.89 -6.10 0.45
C PRO A 363 -19.70 -7.47 -0.23
N SER A 364 -19.89 -7.56 -1.55
CA SER A 364 -19.65 -8.80 -2.31
C SER A 364 -18.15 -9.01 -2.61
N ARG A 365 -17.36 -7.93 -2.58
CA ARG A 365 -15.93 -7.88 -2.91
C ARG A 365 -15.06 -8.35 -1.76
N ALA A 366 -14.61 -9.61 -1.82
CA ALA A 366 -13.73 -10.19 -0.81
C ALA A 366 -12.30 -9.61 -0.83
N ASP A 367 -11.86 -9.10 -1.98
CA ASP A 367 -10.52 -8.53 -2.19
C ASP A 367 -10.26 -7.28 -1.35
N TYR A 368 -11.30 -6.52 -0.99
CA TYR A 368 -11.18 -5.46 0.02
C TYR A 368 -10.63 -6.02 1.33
N PHE A 369 -11.14 -7.16 1.79
CA PHE A 369 -10.71 -7.76 3.05
C PHE A 369 -9.50 -8.67 2.94
N ASP A 370 -9.14 -9.12 1.74
CA ASP A 370 -7.81 -9.69 1.49
C ASP A 370 -6.73 -8.62 1.63
N PHE A 371 -6.94 -7.43 1.07
CA PHE A 371 -6.05 -6.29 1.29
C PHE A 371 -6.05 -5.85 2.76
N HIS A 372 -7.23 -5.74 3.38
CA HIS A 372 -7.35 -5.32 4.77
C HIS A 372 -6.59 -6.26 5.71
N GLU A 373 -6.78 -7.57 5.57
CA GLU A 373 -6.05 -8.60 6.31
C GLU A 373 -4.53 -8.50 6.09
N ARG A 374 -4.10 -8.41 4.82
CA ARG A 374 -2.68 -8.31 4.48
C ARG A 374 -2.04 -7.10 5.15
N ALA A 375 -2.63 -5.91 5.02
CA ALA A 375 -2.03 -4.68 5.52
C ALA A 375 -2.12 -4.58 7.05
N LEU A 376 -3.22 -5.05 7.66
CA LEU A 376 -3.38 -5.06 9.11
C LEU A 376 -2.35 -5.99 9.78
N TYR A 377 -2.25 -7.25 9.33
CA TYR A 377 -1.33 -8.20 9.95
C TYR A 377 0.13 -7.84 9.66
N ASN A 378 0.48 -7.45 8.44
CA ASN A 378 1.90 -7.34 8.06
C ASN A 378 2.50 -5.95 8.24
N HIS A 379 1.68 -4.92 8.40
CA HIS A 379 2.18 -3.55 8.62
C HIS A 379 1.77 -3.04 10.01
N LEU A 380 0.47 -2.89 10.27
CA LEU A 380 0.00 -2.16 11.46
C LEU A 380 0.12 -2.97 12.77
N LEU A 381 -0.16 -4.27 12.76
CA LEU A 381 -0.10 -5.09 13.96
C LEU A 381 1.32 -5.09 14.58
N GLY A 382 2.34 -5.18 13.72
CA GLY A 382 3.74 -5.15 14.12
C GLY A 382 4.32 -3.75 14.35
N ALA A 383 3.61 -2.68 13.98
CA ALA A 383 4.09 -1.31 14.15
C ALA A 383 4.07 -0.83 15.61
N GLN A 384 3.37 -1.54 16.50
CA GLN A 384 3.43 -1.27 17.93
C GLN A 384 4.58 -2.04 18.61
N ASN A 385 5.29 -1.39 19.51
CA ASN A 385 6.33 -1.98 20.35
C ASN A 385 5.72 -2.85 21.46
N PRO A 386 5.86 -4.18 21.42
CA PRO A 386 5.31 -5.06 22.45
C PRO A 386 6.07 -4.99 23.79
N SER A 387 7.32 -4.48 23.79
CA SER A 387 8.17 -4.39 24.99
C SER A 387 7.93 -3.13 25.82
N SER A 388 7.15 -2.17 25.30
CA SER A 388 6.74 -0.96 26.04
C SER A 388 5.37 -1.20 26.67
N SER A 389 5.21 -0.89 27.96
CA SER A 389 3.90 -0.93 28.64
C SER A 389 2.90 0.05 28.02
N HIS A 390 3.38 1.09 27.34
CA HIS A 390 2.58 2.10 26.65
C HIS A 390 2.38 1.79 25.16
N GLY A 391 3.04 0.76 24.62
CA GLY A 391 2.84 0.36 23.22
C GLY A 391 3.18 1.48 22.23
N HIS A 392 4.37 2.07 22.36
CA HIS A 392 4.88 3.06 21.42
C HIS A 392 4.85 2.57 19.96
N HIS A 393 4.73 3.49 19.01
CA HIS A 393 4.40 3.15 17.62
C HIS A 393 5.49 3.58 16.64
N SER A 394 5.72 2.79 15.61
CA SER A 394 6.64 3.12 14.51
C SER A 394 6.06 4.18 13.59
N TYR A 395 6.94 5.00 13.01
CA TYR A 395 6.58 5.91 11.92
C TYR A 395 6.67 5.18 10.57
N TYR A 396 7.90 4.91 10.14
CA TYR A 396 8.20 4.03 9.01
C TYR A 396 8.35 2.60 9.49
N VAL A 397 8.04 1.65 8.59
CA VAL A 397 8.39 0.25 8.76
C VAL A 397 9.39 -0.10 7.66
N PRO A 398 10.71 0.02 7.93
CA PRO A 398 11.76 -0.17 6.94
C PRO A 398 11.62 -1.47 6.17
N LEU A 399 11.88 -1.43 4.87
CA LEU A 399 11.88 -2.62 4.02
C LEU A 399 13.22 -2.87 3.33
N ARG A 400 14.23 -2.02 3.54
CA ARG A 400 15.60 -2.36 3.13
C ARG A 400 16.15 -3.58 3.88
N PRO A 401 17.09 -4.33 3.28
CA PRO A 401 17.82 -5.39 3.98
C PRO A 401 18.52 -4.85 5.24
N GLY A 402 18.35 -5.57 6.35
CA GLY A 402 18.93 -5.19 7.64
C GLY A 402 18.26 -4.00 8.31
N GLY A 403 17.09 -3.56 7.82
CA GLY A 403 16.28 -2.51 8.44
C GLY A 403 15.82 -2.88 9.85
N ILE A 404 15.53 -1.87 10.67
CA ILE A 404 15.04 -2.03 12.05
C ILE A 404 13.99 -0.97 12.34
N ARG A 405 12.89 -1.37 13.00
CA ARG A 405 11.84 -0.45 13.42
C ARG A 405 12.34 0.44 14.57
N SER A 406 12.11 1.74 14.45
CA SER A 406 12.10 2.67 15.58
C SER A 406 10.68 2.84 16.10
N PHE A 407 10.54 3.32 17.33
CA PHE A 407 9.25 3.55 17.97
C PHE A 407 9.23 4.93 18.60
N SER A 408 8.04 5.49 18.72
CA SER A 408 7.80 6.74 19.43
C SER A 408 8.19 6.63 20.91
N ASN A 409 8.12 7.76 21.62
CA ASN A 409 8.20 7.82 23.07
C ASN A 409 6.98 8.57 23.66
N ASP A 410 6.98 8.74 24.98
CA ASP A 410 5.82 9.24 25.72
C ASP A 410 5.44 10.68 25.42
N TYR A 411 6.40 11.59 25.23
CA TYR A 411 6.11 13.02 25.13
C TYR A 411 6.95 13.84 24.13
N ASP A 412 7.97 13.26 23.48
CA ASP A 412 8.97 13.99 22.68
C ASP A 412 8.91 13.74 21.16
N ASP A 413 8.03 12.85 20.66
CA ASP A 413 7.90 12.57 19.22
C ASP A 413 6.59 13.09 18.61
N PHE A 414 5.44 12.66 19.16
CA PHE A 414 4.08 13.01 18.69
C PHE A 414 3.89 13.10 17.17
N THR A 415 4.49 12.19 16.43
CA THR A 415 4.36 12.17 14.97
C THR A 415 2.93 11.84 14.51
N CYS A 416 2.60 12.09 13.25
CA CYS A 416 1.30 11.69 12.68
C CYS A 416 1.01 10.19 12.89
N CYS A 417 2.03 9.33 12.71
CA CYS A 417 1.91 7.88 12.92
C CYS A 417 1.70 7.50 14.38
N HIS A 418 2.18 8.30 15.33
CA HIS A 418 1.85 8.10 16.74
C HIS A 418 0.35 8.35 16.97
N GLY A 419 -0.19 9.44 16.39
CA GLY A 419 -1.61 9.75 16.37
C GLY A 419 -2.47 8.61 15.81
N THR A 420 -2.22 8.21 14.56
CA THR A 420 -2.98 7.12 13.92
C THR A 420 -2.74 5.77 14.58
N GLY A 421 -1.57 5.56 15.19
CA GLY A 421 -1.23 4.35 15.93
C GLY A 421 -2.11 4.17 17.17
N MET A 422 -2.40 5.26 17.89
CA MET A 422 -3.36 5.23 19.00
C MET A 422 -4.76 4.82 18.51
N GLU A 423 -5.26 5.45 17.45
CA GLU A 423 -6.58 5.15 16.91
C GLU A 423 -6.70 3.74 16.31
N THR A 424 -5.64 3.24 15.66
CA THR A 424 -5.63 1.89 15.09
C THR A 424 -5.85 0.85 16.18
N ASN A 425 -5.13 0.99 17.29
CA ASN A 425 -5.10 -0.04 18.32
C ASN A 425 -6.31 -0.02 19.26
N THR A 426 -7.13 1.03 19.24
CA THR A 426 -8.41 1.11 19.96
C THR A 426 -9.60 0.54 19.21
N LYS A 427 -9.45 0.19 17.92
CA LYS A 427 -10.59 -0.18 17.06
C LYS A 427 -10.47 -1.49 16.28
N HIS A 428 -9.58 -2.41 16.67
CA HIS A 428 -9.38 -3.70 15.98
C HIS A 428 -10.67 -4.56 15.82
N GLY A 429 -11.70 -4.32 16.63
CA GLY A 429 -13.01 -4.98 16.50
C GLY A 429 -13.91 -4.46 15.37
N ASP A 430 -13.65 -3.25 14.84
CA ASP A 430 -14.58 -2.52 13.96
C ASP A 430 -14.77 -3.16 12.57
N SER A 431 -13.83 -4.02 12.19
CA SER A 431 -13.69 -4.61 10.85
C SER A 431 -13.88 -6.11 10.81
N ILE A 432 -14.13 -6.74 11.96
CA ILE A 432 -14.29 -8.19 12.03
C ILE A 432 -15.63 -8.62 11.40
N TYR A 433 -16.70 -7.88 11.71
CA TYR A 433 -18.06 -8.20 11.28
C TYR A 433 -18.80 -7.01 10.67
N PHE A 434 -19.65 -7.28 9.69
CA PHE A 434 -20.60 -6.33 9.10
C PHE A 434 -21.98 -6.95 8.98
N ARG A 435 -23.02 -6.12 8.81
CA ARG A 435 -24.41 -6.57 8.64
C ARG A 435 -25.11 -5.92 7.45
N SER A 436 -26.00 -6.69 6.83
CA SER A 436 -26.92 -6.21 5.78
C SER A 436 -28.30 -6.80 6.02
N GLY A 437 -29.17 -6.06 6.74
CA GLY A 437 -30.42 -6.62 7.27
C GLY A 437 -30.13 -7.81 8.19
N ASP A 438 -30.64 -8.99 7.84
CA ASP A 438 -30.40 -10.27 8.54
C ASP A 438 -29.12 -11.01 8.10
N THR A 439 -28.32 -10.41 7.21
CA THR A 439 -27.05 -10.95 6.75
C THR A 439 -25.92 -10.59 7.72
N LEU A 440 -25.08 -11.56 8.08
CA LEU A 440 -23.85 -11.35 8.85
C LEU A 440 -22.64 -11.66 7.97
N HIS A 441 -21.79 -10.66 7.75
CA HIS A 441 -20.49 -10.83 7.10
C HIS A 441 -19.41 -11.04 8.16
N VAL A 442 -18.64 -12.12 8.03
CA VAL A 442 -17.46 -12.45 8.84
C VAL A 442 -16.24 -12.24 7.95
N ASN A 443 -15.54 -11.13 8.19
CA ASN A 443 -14.48 -10.65 7.31
C ASN A 443 -13.08 -10.99 7.82
N LEU A 444 -12.82 -10.83 9.12
CA LEU A 444 -11.50 -11.10 9.72
C LEU A 444 -11.57 -12.27 10.70
N PHE A 445 -10.52 -13.07 10.73
CA PHE A 445 -10.42 -14.24 11.62
C PHE A 445 -9.66 -13.88 12.89
N ILE A 446 -10.30 -13.07 13.73
CA ILE A 446 -9.75 -12.56 14.98
C ILE A 446 -10.63 -13.06 16.13
N ALA A 447 -9.98 -13.64 17.15
CA ALA A 447 -10.67 -14.18 18.31
C ALA A 447 -11.53 -13.09 18.98
N SER A 448 -12.85 -13.27 19.00
CA SER A 448 -13.79 -12.22 19.38
C SER A 448 -15.17 -12.77 19.73
N VAL A 449 -15.99 -11.94 20.37
CA VAL A 449 -17.41 -12.18 20.60
C VAL A 449 -18.20 -11.00 20.03
N LEU A 450 -19.05 -11.28 19.07
CA LEU A 450 -20.07 -10.34 18.58
C LEU A 450 -21.35 -10.53 19.39
N THR A 451 -21.88 -9.45 19.94
CA THR A 451 -23.26 -9.36 20.45
C THR A 451 -24.09 -8.59 19.45
N TRP A 452 -25.04 -9.24 18.76
CA TRP A 452 -25.86 -8.59 17.74
C TRP A 452 -26.99 -7.78 18.38
N PRO A 453 -26.92 -6.43 18.39
CA PRO A 453 -27.91 -5.62 19.09
C PRO A 453 -29.31 -5.82 18.50
N GLY A 454 -30.32 -5.94 19.38
CA GLY A 454 -31.72 -6.08 18.99
C GLY A 454 -32.13 -7.48 18.48
N ARG A 455 -31.20 -8.44 18.32
CA ARG A 455 -31.55 -9.80 17.85
C ARG A 455 -31.47 -10.89 18.91
N GLY A 456 -30.87 -10.61 20.07
CA GLY A 456 -30.63 -11.64 21.10
C GLY A 456 -29.70 -12.77 20.64
N ILE A 457 -28.84 -12.50 19.65
CA ILE A 457 -27.89 -13.45 19.09
C ILE A 457 -26.46 -13.01 19.42
N THR A 458 -25.61 -13.97 19.81
CA THR A 458 -24.17 -13.75 19.91
C THR A 458 -23.42 -14.73 19.00
N VAL A 459 -22.29 -14.28 18.47
CA VAL A 459 -21.37 -15.10 17.67
C VAL A 459 -20.00 -15.04 18.32
N ARG A 460 -19.57 -16.16 18.90
CA ARG A 460 -18.22 -16.31 19.43
C ARG A 460 -17.32 -16.91 18.37
N GLN A 461 -16.22 -16.23 18.06
CA GLN A 461 -15.18 -16.69 17.17
C GLN A 461 -13.96 -17.16 17.98
N ASP A 462 -13.75 -18.47 18.03
CA ASP A 462 -12.58 -19.11 18.64
C ASP A 462 -11.55 -19.44 17.56
N THR A 463 -10.38 -18.82 17.64
CA THR A 463 -9.29 -19.04 16.68
C THR A 463 -7.94 -18.62 17.27
N SER A 464 -6.86 -19.26 16.82
CA SER A 464 -5.49 -18.80 16.99
C SER A 464 -4.87 -18.33 15.68
N PHE A 465 -5.69 -18.01 14.68
CA PHE A 465 -5.23 -17.49 13.38
C PHE A 465 -4.34 -16.25 13.59
N PRO A 466 -3.16 -16.20 12.95
CA PRO A 466 -2.74 -17.04 11.84
C PRO A 466 -1.93 -18.29 12.21
N ASP A 467 -1.68 -18.56 13.50
CA ASP A 467 -0.90 -19.75 13.91
C ASP A 467 -1.62 -21.06 13.61
N SER A 468 -2.95 -21.03 13.62
CA SER A 468 -3.80 -22.10 13.10
C SER A 468 -4.60 -21.61 11.89
N PRO A 469 -4.61 -22.36 10.77
CA PRO A 469 -5.36 -22.01 9.56
C PRO A 469 -6.85 -22.36 9.70
N SER A 470 -7.49 -21.96 10.80
CA SER A 470 -8.90 -22.28 11.06
C SER A 470 -9.56 -21.28 12.01
N THR A 471 -10.90 -21.20 11.92
CA THR A 471 -11.73 -20.45 12.85
C THR A 471 -13.01 -21.22 13.14
N LYS A 472 -13.50 -21.11 14.38
CA LYS A 472 -14.76 -21.71 14.81
C LYS A 472 -15.72 -20.62 15.26
N LEU A 473 -16.90 -20.58 14.66
CA LEU A 473 -17.99 -19.69 15.03
C LEU A 473 -19.02 -20.49 15.83
N THR A 474 -19.30 -20.08 17.06
CA THR A 474 -20.36 -20.64 17.91
C THR A 474 -21.47 -19.62 18.07
N ILE A 475 -22.69 -19.99 17.71
CA ILE A 475 -23.86 -19.11 17.76
C ILE A 475 -24.65 -19.38 19.03
N THR A 476 -25.00 -18.32 19.76
CA THR A 476 -25.94 -18.38 20.88
C THR A 476 -27.18 -17.55 20.53
N GLY A 477 -28.34 -17.94 21.05
CA GLY A 477 -29.64 -17.39 20.63
C GLY A 477 -30.24 -18.15 19.46
N SER A 478 -31.37 -17.68 18.94
CA SER A 478 -32.06 -18.36 17.83
C SER A 478 -32.62 -17.35 16.84
N GLY A 479 -32.51 -17.64 15.55
CA GLY A 479 -33.09 -16.80 14.50
C GLY A 479 -32.52 -17.08 13.12
N ALA A 480 -33.20 -16.56 12.09
CA ALA A 480 -32.72 -16.65 10.73
C ALA A 480 -31.51 -15.70 10.52
N ILE A 481 -30.37 -16.23 10.09
CA ILE A 481 -29.20 -15.44 9.68
C ILE A 481 -28.72 -15.97 8.33
N ASP A 482 -28.47 -15.04 7.41
CA ASP A 482 -27.69 -15.33 6.21
C ASP A 482 -26.20 -15.08 6.52
N LEU A 483 -25.47 -16.14 6.85
CA LEU A 483 -24.07 -16.05 7.23
C LEU A 483 -23.19 -16.01 5.97
N ARG A 484 -22.32 -14.99 5.89
CA ARG A 484 -21.34 -14.76 4.82
C ARG A 484 -19.95 -14.83 5.42
N VAL A 485 -19.28 -15.96 5.23
CA VAL A 485 -17.90 -16.13 5.71
C VAL A 485 -16.94 -15.84 4.56
N ARG A 486 -16.01 -14.88 4.73
CA ARG A 486 -14.98 -14.63 3.71
C ARG A 486 -14.16 -15.90 3.48
N ILE A 487 -13.85 -16.20 2.23
CA ILE A 487 -12.93 -17.26 1.83
C ILE A 487 -11.78 -16.55 1.12
N PRO A 488 -10.63 -16.33 1.79
CA PRO A 488 -9.57 -15.49 1.25
C PRO A 488 -9.02 -16.01 -0.08
N SER A 489 -8.62 -15.13 -0.99
CA SER A 489 -8.07 -15.56 -2.29
C SER A 489 -6.79 -16.40 -2.19
N TRP A 490 -6.04 -16.27 -1.10
CA TRP A 490 -4.78 -17.01 -0.89
C TRP A 490 -4.97 -18.48 -0.49
N THR A 491 -6.18 -18.89 -0.07
CA THR A 491 -6.41 -20.26 0.42
C THR A 491 -6.63 -21.25 -0.72
N THR A 492 -6.24 -22.51 -0.51
CA THR A 492 -6.53 -23.62 -1.42
C THR A 492 -7.15 -24.77 -0.63
N GLY A 493 -8.31 -25.25 -1.07
CA GLY A 493 -9.00 -26.37 -0.41
C GLY A 493 -9.65 -26.01 0.92
N ALA A 494 -10.10 -24.76 1.10
CA ALA A 494 -10.88 -24.36 2.27
C ALA A 494 -12.12 -25.26 2.46
N GLN A 495 -12.49 -25.51 3.71
CA GLN A 495 -13.63 -26.34 4.07
C GLN A 495 -14.50 -25.65 5.09
N LEU A 496 -15.81 -25.81 4.97
CA LEU A 496 -16.78 -25.38 5.98
C LEU A 496 -17.58 -26.57 6.47
N ARG A 497 -17.79 -26.64 7.78
CA ARG A 497 -18.68 -27.60 8.42
C ARG A 497 -19.69 -26.87 9.26
N VAL A 498 -20.96 -27.26 9.15
CA VAL A 498 -22.02 -26.76 10.03
C VAL A 498 -22.45 -27.92 10.90
N ASN A 499 -22.29 -27.79 12.22
CA ASN A 499 -22.54 -28.87 13.20
C ASN A 499 -21.84 -30.19 12.81
N GLY A 500 -20.59 -30.10 12.35
CA GLY A 500 -19.78 -31.24 11.90
C GLY A 500 -20.05 -31.72 10.46
N VAL A 501 -21.16 -31.31 9.84
CA VAL A 501 -21.54 -31.71 8.48
C VAL A 501 -20.81 -30.85 7.45
N LEU A 502 -20.02 -31.49 6.59
CA LEU A 502 -19.28 -30.83 5.50
C LEU A 502 -20.24 -30.18 4.50
N GLN A 503 -19.98 -28.92 4.18
CA GLN A 503 -20.71 -28.15 3.17
C GLN A 503 -20.04 -28.28 1.80
N ALA A 504 -20.71 -27.78 0.75
CA ALA A 504 -20.10 -27.67 -0.57
C ALA A 504 -18.78 -26.88 -0.49
N PRO A 505 -17.75 -27.26 -1.29
CA PRO A 505 -16.48 -26.56 -1.28
C PRO A 505 -16.66 -25.06 -1.56
N PRO A 506 -16.20 -24.16 -0.68
CA PRO A 506 -16.25 -22.73 -0.90
C PRO A 506 -15.32 -22.30 -2.04
N THR A 507 -15.65 -21.17 -2.68
CA THR A 507 -14.80 -20.53 -3.70
C THR A 507 -13.83 -19.53 -3.05
N PRO A 508 -12.50 -19.69 -3.21
CA PRO A 508 -11.53 -18.66 -2.81
C PRO A 508 -11.78 -17.32 -3.50
N GLY A 509 -11.58 -16.21 -2.77
CA GLY A 509 -11.85 -14.86 -3.26
C GLY A 509 -13.33 -14.47 -3.24
N ALA A 510 -14.17 -15.18 -2.49
CA ALA A 510 -15.60 -14.92 -2.38
C ALA A 510 -16.11 -15.12 -0.94
N TYR A 511 -17.40 -14.84 -0.72
CA TYR A 511 -18.08 -15.13 0.55
C TYR A 511 -18.88 -16.43 0.46
N ALA A 512 -18.54 -17.42 1.29
CA ALA A 512 -19.35 -18.63 1.44
C ALA A 512 -20.68 -18.25 2.11
N ARG A 513 -21.79 -18.71 1.53
CA ARG A 513 -23.15 -18.46 1.99
C ARG A 513 -23.70 -19.62 2.80
N ILE A 514 -24.22 -19.34 3.99
CA ILE A 514 -24.96 -20.31 4.81
C ILE A 514 -26.23 -19.63 5.33
N SER A 515 -27.35 -19.84 4.64
CA SER A 515 -28.65 -19.28 5.02
C SER A 515 -29.49 -20.33 5.73
N ARG A 516 -29.76 -20.13 7.02
CA ARG A 516 -30.62 -21.02 7.81
C ARG A 516 -31.18 -20.31 9.05
N THR A 517 -32.13 -20.97 9.70
CA THR A 517 -32.46 -20.69 11.09
C THR A 517 -31.41 -21.33 11.98
N TRP A 518 -30.76 -20.53 12.80
CA TRP A 518 -29.74 -20.96 13.73
C TRP A 518 -30.36 -21.19 15.10
N ALA A 519 -29.87 -22.22 15.80
CA ALA A 519 -30.21 -22.51 17.18
C ALA A 519 -28.99 -22.28 18.08
N GLY A 520 -29.25 -22.05 19.38
CA GLY A 520 -28.18 -21.88 20.35
C GLY A 520 -27.31 -23.13 20.42
N GLY A 521 -26.00 -22.95 20.32
CA GLY A 521 -25.01 -24.03 20.27
C GLY A 521 -24.67 -24.50 18.87
N ASP A 522 -25.31 -23.98 17.80
CA ASP A 522 -24.88 -24.25 16.44
C ASP A 522 -23.45 -23.75 16.20
N VAL A 523 -22.69 -24.53 15.43
CA VAL A 523 -21.26 -24.31 15.17
C VAL A 523 -21.00 -24.27 13.67
N VAL A 524 -20.16 -23.32 13.26
CA VAL A 524 -19.51 -23.29 11.94
C VAL A 524 -18.01 -23.42 12.12
N ASP A 525 -17.44 -24.55 11.70
CA ASP A 525 -15.99 -24.74 11.63
C ASP A 525 -15.51 -24.39 10.22
N VAL A 526 -14.50 -23.52 10.13
CA VAL A 526 -13.91 -23.05 8.88
C VAL A 526 -12.43 -23.42 8.87
N SER A 527 -12.02 -24.23 7.90
CA SER A 527 -10.61 -24.51 7.62
C SER A 527 -10.16 -23.68 6.42
N LEU A 528 -9.03 -23.01 6.57
CA LEU A 528 -8.44 -22.10 5.59
C LEU A 528 -6.98 -22.50 5.33
N PRO A 529 -6.71 -23.66 4.69
CA PRO A 529 -5.35 -24.14 4.51
C PRO A 529 -4.45 -23.07 3.92
N MET A 530 -3.33 -22.84 4.60
CA MET A 530 -2.31 -21.87 4.24
C MET A 530 -1.13 -22.60 3.59
N ALA A 531 -0.48 -21.93 2.63
CA ALA A 531 0.69 -22.47 1.95
C ALA A 531 1.80 -21.43 1.91
N LEU A 532 3.05 -21.91 1.83
CA LEU A 532 4.19 -21.08 1.49
C LEU A 532 4.07 -20.58 0.05
N THR A 533 4.14 -19.27 -0.15
CA THR A 533 4.19 -18.62 -1.46
C THR A 533 5.32 -17.61 -1.50
N ARG A 534 5.70 -17.22 -2.71
CA ARG A 534 6.61 -16.10 -2.94
C ARG A 534 5.92 -15.07 -3.82
N GLU A 535 6.10 -13.80 -3.49
CA GLU A 535 5.55 -12.66 -4.22
C GLU A 535 6.72 -11.88 -4.83
N ALA A 536 6.85 -11.93 -6.14
CA ALA A 536 7.87 -11.19 -6.88
C ALA A 536 7.52 -9.70 -6.94
N THR A 537 8.52 -8.84 -6.84
CA THR A 537 8.32 -7.41 -7.08
C THR A 537 8.07 -7.14 -8.56
N PRO A 538 7.21 -6.17 -8.92
CA PRO A 538 6.88 -5.89 -10.33
C PRO A 538 8.06 -5.38 -11.15
N ASP A 539 8.97 -4.61 -10.53
CA ASP A 539 10.15 -4.01 -11.17
C ASP A 539 11.38 -4.93 -11.18
N ASN A 540 11.44 -5.93 -10.29
CA ASN A 540 12.50 -6.93 -10.30
C ASN A 540 11.98 -8.33 -9.85
N PRO A 541 11.65 -9.23 -10.79
CA PRO A 541 11.13 -10.54 -10.45
C PRO A 541 12.07 -11.45 -9.63
N ALA A 542 13.38 -11.14 -9.61
CA ALA A 542 14.37 -11.85 -8.80
C ALA A 542 14.31 -11.45 -7.31
N VAL A 543 13.72 -10.29 -7.00
CA VAL A 543 13.46 -9.82 -5.64
C VAL A 543 12.06 -10.27 -5.24
N GLN A 544 11.97 -11.10 -4.20
CA GLN A 544 10.71 -11.71 -3.77
C GLN A 544 10.52 -11.64 -2.26
N ALA A 545 9.28 -11.48 -1.81
CA ALA A 545 8.89 -11.67 -0.42
C ALA A 545 8.35 -13.09 -0.22
N VAL A 546 8.63 -13.71 0.94
CA VAL A 546 8.08 -15.02 1.31
C VAL A 546 6.85 -14.83 2.19
N ARG A 547 5.77 -15.58 1.92
CA ARG A 547 4.54 -15.55 2.70
C ARG A 547 4.09 -16.95 3.08
N HIS A 548 3.37 -17.09 4.19
CA HIS A 548 2.58 -18.27 4.52
C HIS A 548 1.12 -17.84 4.69
N GLY A 549 0.24 -18.24 3.76
CA GLY A 549 -1.10 -17.64 3.64
C GLY A 549 -1.00 -16.11 3.47
N PRO A 550 -1.68 -15.30 4.29
CA PRO A 550 -1.59 -13.84 4.22
C PRO A 550 -0.38 -13.26 4.97
N ILE A 551 0.38 -14.07 5.70
CA ILE A 551 1.43 -13.59 6.60
C ILE A 551 2.77 -13.53 5.88
N VAL A 552 3.34 -12.32 5.79
CA VAL A 552 4.68 -12.05 5.31
C VAL A 552 5.69 -12.54 6.34
N LEU A 553 6.68 -13.31 5.88
CA LEU A 553 7.78 -13.80 6.70
C LEU A 553 9.02 -12.94 6.49
N ALA A 554 9.71 -12.63 7.59
CA ALA A 554 10.97 -11.89 7.58
C ALA A 554 12.10 -12.75 8.13
N GLY A 555 13.28 -12.63 7.54
CA GLY A 555 14.51 -13.22 8.06
C GLY A 555 14.99 -12.44 9.27
N ALA A 556 15.19 -13.13 10.39
CA ALA A 556 15.67 -12.55 11.64
C ALA A 556 17.21 -12.48 11.64
N TYR A 557 17.76 -11.26 11.75
CA TYR A 557 19.20 -11.01 11.71
C TYR A 557 19.77 -10.41 13.01
N GLY A 558 18.98 -10.35 14.09
CA GLY A 558 19.47 -9.88 15.39
C GLY A 558 20.03 -8.45 15.28
N THR A 559 21.32 -8.28 15.61
CA THR A 559 22.01 -6.98 15.51
C THR A 559 22.79 -6.80 14.20
N THR A 560 22.84 -7.82 13.34
CA THR A 560 23.64 -7.82 12.10
C THR A 560 23.07 -6.87 11.06
N ASN A 561 23.84 -5.85 10.69
CA ASN A 561 23.47 -4.96 9.60
C ASN A 561 23.82 -5.60 8.25
N LEU A 562 22.85 -5.65 7.35
CA LEU A 562 23.03 -6.16 5.99
C LEU A 562 23.38 -5.01 5.06
N THR A 563 24.49 -5.12 4.33
CA THR A 563 24.93 -4.11 3.35
C THR A 563 24.34 -4.36 1.96
N SER A 564 23.80 -5.55 1.72
CA SER A 564 23.13 -5.93 0.48
C SER A 564 21.98 -6.91 0.76
N MET A 565 21.09 -7.08 -0.22
CA MET A 565 19.99 -8.03 -0.10
C MET A 565 20.51 -9.47 -0.16
N PRO A 566 20.26 -10.30 0.86
CA PRO A 566 20.72 -11.68 0.85
C PRO A 566 19.95 -12.51 -0.18
N THR A 567 20.62 -13.53 -0.70
CA THR A 567 20.02 -14.50 -1.61
C THR A 567 19.49 -15.67 -0.82
N LEU A 568 18.18 -15.91 -0.87
CA LEU A 568 17.51 -17.05 -0.26
C LEU A 568 17.51 -18.25 -1.21
N GLN A 569 17.77 -19.45 -0.68
CA GLN A 569 17.59 -20.71 -1.40
C GLN A 569 16.22 -21.33 -1.03
N PRO A 570 15.15 -21.14 -1.81
CA PRO A 570 13.80 -21.48 -1.35
C PRO A 570 13.60 -22.99 -1.13
N ALA A 571 14.34 -23.83 -1.86
CA ALA A 571 14.30 -25.28 -1.71
C ALA A 571 14.73 -25.78 -0.31
N THR A 572 15.38 -24.92 0.48
CA THR A 572 15.85 -25.23 1.84
C THR A 572 14.87 -24.80 2.93
N LEU A 573 13.74 -24.16 2.59
CA LEU A 573 12.73 -23.78 3.58
C LEU A 573 12.18 -25.01 4.30
N ARG A 574 12.35 -25.08 5.62
CA ARG A 574 11.83 -26.15 6.48
C ARG A 574 11.07 -25.54 7.64
N ALA A 575 9.85 -26.01 7.89
CA ALA A 575 9.07 -25.57 9.04
C ALA A 575 9.76 -26.01 10.34
N THR A 576 9.70 -25.16 11.36
CA THR A 576 10.14 -25.52 12.72
C THR A 576 8.94 -25.99 13.56
N GLN A 577 9.17 -26.27 14.85
CA GLN A 577 8.09 -26.58 15.79
C GLN A 577 7.26 -25.33 16.17
N THR A 578 7.80 -24.14 15.94
CA THR A 578 7.10 -22.88 16.20
C THR A 578 6.17 -22.57 15.02
N PRO A 579 4.87 -22.30 15.24
CA PRO A 579 3.94 -21.96 14.16
C PRO A 579 4.45 -20.79 13.30
N LEU A 580 4.30 -20.94 11.98
CA LEU A 580 4.71 -19.98 10.95
C LEU A 580 6.21 -19.62 10.95
N GLN A 581 7.06 -20.42 11.61
CA GLN A 581 8.49 -20.23 11.60
C GLN A 581 9.19 -21.27 10.72
N TYR A 582 10.22 -20.83 10.01
CA TYR A 582 10.98 -21.63 9.07
C TYR A 582 12.48 -21.42 9.28
N THR A 583 13.28 -22.43 8.93
CA THR A 583 14.71 -22.26 8.66
C THR A 583 14.97 -22.35 7.16
N ALA A 584 15.98 -21.63 6.69
CA ALA A 584 16.45 -21.71 5.31
C ALA A 584 17.95 -21.38 5.24
N THR A 585 18.58 -21.77 4.13
CA THR A 585 19.91 -21.31 3.74
C THR A 585 19.77 -20.03 2.92
N ALA A 586 20.54 -19.02 3.30
CA ALA A 586 20.76 -17.81 2.52
C ALA A 586 22.26 -17.62 2.24
N SER A 587 22.61 -16.65 1.38
CA SER A 587 24.01 -16.28 1.13
C SER A 587 24.77 -15.82 2.39
N THR A 588 24.04 -15.47 3.45
CA THR A 588 24.57 -15.11 4.78
C THR A 588 24.67 -16.30 5.74
N GLY A 589 24.40 -17.52 5.28
CA GLY A 589 24.31 -18.74 6.11
C GLY A 589 22.89 -19.13 6.47
N GLN A 590 22.73 -19.95 7.52
CA GLN A 590 21.42 -20.39 7.98
C GLN A 590 20.65 -19.24 8.64
N VAL A 591 19.38 -19.07 8.29
CA VAL A 591 18.52 -17.99 8.79
C VAL A 591 17.15 -18.53 9.22
N VAL A 592 16.58 -17.91 10.25
CA VAL A 592 15.20 -18.15 10.69
C VAL A 592 14.28 -17.12 10.03
N LEU A 593 13.25 -17.59 9.36
CA LEU A 593 12.15 -16.79 8.86
C LEU A 593 10.96 -16.91 9.81
N GLN A 594 10.36 -15.79 10.20
CA GLN A 594 9.23 -15.73 11.13
C GLN A 594 8.23 -14.65 10.70
N PRO A 595 6.99 -14.63 11.24
CA PRO A 595 6.02 -13.59 10.90
C PRO A 595 6.59 -12.19 11.12
N PHE A 596 6.49 -11.34 10.09
CA PHE A 596 7.10 -10.01 10.12
C PHE A 596 6.54 -9.14 11.26
N PHE A 597 5.27 -9.32 11.60
CA PHE A 597 4.63 -8.62 12.71
C PHE A 597 5.14 -9.01 14.09
N ARG A 598 5.91 -10.11 14.21
CA ARG A 598 6.59 -10.55 15.45
C ARG A 598 8.07 -10.13 15.51
N THR A 599 8.56 -9.48 14.46
CA THR A 599 9.98 -9.14 14.34
C THR A 599 10.23 -7.74 14.90
N HIS A 600 10.48 -7.69 16.21
CA HIS A 600 10.75 -6.47 16.97
C HIS A 600 12.14 -6.49 17.61
N GLY A 601 12.72 -5.32 17.87
CA GLY A 601 13.99 -5.18 18.60
C GLY A 601 15.21 -5.77 17.88
N GLN A 602 15.09 -6.08 16.58
CA GLN A 602 16.13 -6.70 15.79
C GLN A 602 16.06 -6.24 14.34
N ARG A 603 17.18 -6.40 13.64
CA ARG A 603 17.31 -6.22 12.20
C ARG A 603 16.71 -7.40 11.46
N TYR A 604 16.18 -7.11 10.28
CA TYR A 604 15.50 -8.12 9.47
C TYR A 604 15.63 -7.86 7.97
N THR A 605 15.20 -8.83 7.16
CA THR A 605 14.89 -8.60 5.74
C THR A 605 13.54 -9.24 5.40
N VAL A 606 12.69 -8.52 4.66
CA VAL A 606 11.41 -9.04 4.15
C VAL A 606 11.57 -9.54 2.72
N TYR A 607 12.33 -8.79 1.92
CA TYR A 607 12.65 -9.12 0.54
C TYR A 607 13.98 -9.84 0.44
N TRP A 608 14.05 -10.75 -0.51
CA TRP A 608 15.19 -11.61 -0.79
C TRP A 608 15.49 -11.57 -2.26
N ASN A 609 16.77 -11.60 -2.61
CA ASN A 609 17.14 -12.16 -3.90
C ASN A 609 16.79 -13.65 -3.83
N VAL A 610 16.22 -14.21 -4.88
CA VAL A 610 15.94 -15.64 -4.95
C VAL A 610 16.77 -16.22 -6.08
N ASP A 611 17.61 -17.21 -5.78
CA ASP A 611 18.33 -17.97 -6.82
C ASP A 611 17.31 -18.49 -7.84
N GLY A 612 17.44 -18.03 -9.08
CA GLY A 612 16.50 -18.33 -10.16
C GLY A 612 15.59 -17.19 -10.58
N THR A 613 16.15 -16.03 -10.98
CA THR A 613 15.69 -15.50 -12.28
C THR A 613 15.96 -16.63 -13.27
N PRO A 614 14.95 -17.24 -13.91
CA PRO A 614 15.26 -18.07 -15.06
C PRO A 614 16.13 -17.20 -15.96
N ALA A 615 17.32 -17.67 -16.33
CA ALA A 615 18.01 -17.05 -17.45
C ALA A 615 16.97 -16.91 -18.57
N PRO A 616 16.87 -15.76 -19.24
CA PRO A 616 15.91 -15.64 -20.32
C PRO A 616 16.17 -16.78 -21.32
N PRO A 617 15.15 -17.27 -22.03
CA PRO A 617 15.36 -18.35 -22.98
C PRO A 617 16.52 -17.99 -23.93
N PRO A 618 17.37 -18.94 -24.34
CA PRO A 618 18.56 -18.62 -25.15
C PRO A 618 18.25 -17.78 -26.40
N PHE A 619 17.04 -17.93 -26.96
CA PHE A 619 16.46 -17.02 -27.95
C PHE A 619 15.29 -16.27 -27.30
N VAL A 620 15.46 -14.97 -27.05
CA VAL A 620 14.58 -14.16 -26.21
C VAL A 620 13.41 -13.60 -26.98
N ALA A 621 13.69 -12.96 -28.11
CA ALA A 621 12.70 -12.31 -28.96
C ALA A 621 13.22 -12.24 -30.39
N HIS A 622 12.29 -12.31 -31.34
CA HIS A 622 12.54 -12.14 -32.77
C HIS A 622 11.41 -11.35 -33.38
N TYR A 623 11.73 -10.21 -33.98
CA TYR A 623 10.78 -9.36 -34.68
C TYR A 623 11.13 -9.37 -36.16
N PRO A 624 10.42 -10.17 -36.98
CA PRO A 624 10.63 -10.18 -38.43
C PRO A 624 10.23 -8.86 -39.09
N PHE A 625 9.30 -8.11 -38.48
CA PHE A 625 8.73 -6.87 -39.03
C PHE A 625 7.96 -7.04 -40.37
N ASP A 626 7.37 -8.22 -40.57
CA ASP A 626 6.57 -8.55 -41.76
C ASP A 626 5.06 -8.22 -41.67
N ALA A 627 4.60 -7.53 -40.64
CA ALA A 627 3.17 -7.24 -40.48
C ALA A 627 2.63 -6.24 -41.51
N GLY A 628 3.47 -5.30 -41.96
CA GLY A 628 3.17 -4.35 -43.05
C GLY A 628 2.06 -3.33 -42.78
N SER A 629 1.41 -3.36 -41.61
CA SER A 629 0.37 -2.41 -41.20
C SER A 629 0.14 -2.43 -39.68
N GLY A 630 -0.55 -1.40 -39.17
CA GLY A 630 -0.85 -1.25 -37.74
C GLY A 630 0.36 -0.83 -36.92
N THR A 631 0.29 -0.99 -35.59
CA THR A 631 1.36 -0.58 -34.66
C THR A 631 1.98 -1.74 -33.89
N VAL A 632 1.58 -2.99 -34.18
CA VAL A 632 2.02 -4.17 -33.43
C VAL A 632 3.10 -4.91 -34.20
N ALA A 633 4.22 -5.21 -33.53
CA ALA A 633 5.27 -6.08 -34.03
C ALA A 633 5.30 -7.38 -33.19
N ALA A 634 4.82 -8.47 -33.79
CA ALA A 634 4.72 -9.76 -33.12
C ALA A 634 6.10 -10.40 -32.90
N ASP A 635 6.24 -11.10 -31.78
CA ASP A 635 7.42 -11.91 -31.45
C ASP A 635 7.30 -13.31 -32.04
N ALA A 636 8.17 -13.64 -32.99
CA ALA A 636 8.20 -14.91 -33.70
C ALA A 636 8.80 -16.07 -32.89
N THR A 637 9.38 -15.81 -31.70
CA THR A 637 9.91 -16.89 -30.84
C THR A 637 8.82 -17.64 -30.06
N GLY A 638 7.62 -17.05 -29.94
CA GLY A 638 6.54 -17.59 -29.11
C GLY A 638 6.68 -17.26 -27.61
N ASN A 639 7.65 -16.42 -27.21
CA ASN A 639 7.88 -16.03 -25.81
C ASN A 639 6.94 -14.90 -25.33
N GLY A 640 5.99 -14.47 -26.16
CA GLY A 640 5.01 -13.43 -25.82
C GLY A 640 5.61 -12.02 -25.72
N ARG A 641 6.78 -11.77 -26.33
CA ARG A 641 7.48 -10.48 -26.23
C ARG A 641 7.02 -9.48 -27.30
N THR A 642 5.72 -9.24 -27.41
CA THR A 642 5.17 -8.34 -28.45
C THR A 642 5.69 -6.90 -28.29
N ALA A 643 6.17 -6.30 -29.39
CA ALA A 643 6.64 -4.93 -29.44
C ALA A 643 5.61 -4.01 -30.11
N THR A 644 5.75 -2.70 -29.91
CA THR A 644 4.80 -1.69 -30.43
C THR A 644 5.55 -0.54 -31.10
N LEU A 645 5.13 -0.15 -32.30
CA LEU A 645 5.59 1.05 -33.00
C LEU A 645 4.98 2.29 -32.34
N ALA A 646 5.79 3.33 -32.16
CA ALA A 646 5.41 4.56 -31.47
C ALA A 646 6.04 5.79 -32.14
N GLY A 647 5.52 6.97 -31.77
CA GLY A 647 6.15 8.25 -32.10
C GLY A 647 6.21 8.62 -33.58
N GLY A 648 5.45 7.95 -34.45
CA GLY A 648 5.46 8.18 -35.90
C GLY A 648 6.06 7.03 -36.71
N ALA A 649 6.59 5.99 -36.06
CA ALA A 649 7.13 4.81 -36.76
C ALA A 649 6.08 4.15 -37.68
N GLY A 650 6.51 3.81 -38.89
CA GLY A 650 5.67 3.27 -39.96
C GLY A 650 6.18 1.94 -40.50
N TRP A 651 5.64 1.52 -41.64
CA TRP A 651 6.08 0.34 -42.38
C TRP A 651 6.63 0.75 -43.74
N THR A 652 7.69 0.06 -44.17
CA THR A 652 8.32 0.26 -45.49
C THR A 652 8.72 -1.08 -46.08
N THR A 653 9.21 -1.08 -47.32
CA THR A 653 9.76 -2.27 -47.96
C THR A 653 11.02 -2.72 -47.22
N GLY A 654 10.99 -3.95 -46.70
CA GLY A 654 12.09 -4.54 -45.94
C GLY A 654 13.22 -5.09 -46.80
N ARG A 655 14.22 -5.70 -46.15
CA ARG A 655 15.20 -6.55 -46.83
C ARG A 655 14.52 -7.82 -47.32
N THR A 656 13.63 -8.35 -46.49
CA THR A 656 12.69 -9.43 -46.82
C THR A 656 11.31 -8.99 -46.37
N GLY A 657 10.31 -9.06 -47.26
CA GLY A 657 8.96 -8.64 -46.90
C GLY A 657 8.88 -7.15 -46.52
N SER A 658 8.49 -6.86 -45.28
CA SER A 658 8.32 -5.50 -44.75
C SER A 658 9.35 -5.16 -43.67
N ALA A 659 9.55 -3.89 -43.39
CA ALA A 659 10.39 -3.40 -42.30
C ALA A 659 9.71 -2.25 -41.56
N VAL A 660 10.21 -1.91 -40.36
CA VAL A 660 9.80 -0.71 -39.65
C VAL A 660 10.57 0.48 -40.19
N ASP A 661 9.85 1.54 -40.53
CA ASP A 661 10.37 2.83 -40.96
C ASP A 661 10.43 3.81 -39.77
N LEU A 662 11.57 4.47 -39.59
CA LEU A 662 11.85 5.40 -38.50
C LEU A 662 12.23 6.76 -39.10
N ASP A 663 11.52 7.81 -38.69
CA ASP A 663 11.47 9.10 -39.38
C ASP A 663 12.54 10.12 -38.96
N GLY A 664 13.44 9.75 -38.05
CA GLY A 664 14.45 10.66 -37.49
C GLY A 664 13.89 11.78 -36.58
N ALA A 665 12.58 11.87 -36.37
CA ALA A 665 11.92 12.95 -35.62
C ALA A 665 11.23 12.47 -34.34
N GLY A 666 10.77 11.22 -34.31
CA GLY A 666 10.13 10.62 -33.15
C GLY A 666 9.79 9.14 -33.29
N GLY A 667 9.82 8.59 -34.50
CA GLY A 667 9.54 7.20 -34.79
C GLY A 667 10.49 6.26 -34.05
N HIS A 668 9.93 5.34 -33.27
CA HIS A 668 10.68 4.29 -32.56
C HIS A 668 9.81 3.07 -32.28
N VAL A 669 10.45 1.95 -31.95
CA VAL A 669 9.76 0.75 -31.46
C VAL A 669 9.97 0.62 -29.97
N VAL A 670 8.89 0.38 -29.22
CA VAL A 670 8.88 0.06 -27.79
C VAL A 670 8.89 -1.46 -27.62
N LEU A 671 9.94 -1.95 -26.95
CA LEU A 671 10.11 -3.36 -26.64
C LEU A 671 9.65 -3.65 -25.20
N PRO A 672 9.22 -4.88 -24.89
CA PRO A 672 8.84 -5.26 -23.52
C PRO A 672 9.95 -5.04 -22.48
N ALA A 673 9.55 -4.88 -21.23
CA ALA A 673 10.50 -4.81 -20.12
C ALA A 673 11.26 -6.13 -19.91
N ALA A 674 12.42 -6.05 -19.24
CA ALA A 674 13.19 -7.19 -18.73
C ALA A 674 13.62 -8.22 -19.80
N LEU A 675 13.90 -7.79 -21.05
CA LEU A 675 14.33 -8.71 -22.12
C LEU A 675 15.58 -9.53 -21.76
N LEU A 676 16.60 -8.86 -21.21
CA LEU A 676 17.88 -9.48 -20.83
C LEU A 676 18.07 -9.60 -19.30
N ALA A 677 16.99 -9.49 -18.53
CA ALA A 677 17.07 -9.59 -17.07
C ALA A 677 17.61 -10.98 -16.67
N GLY A 678 18.69 -11.00 -15.88
CA GLY A 678 19.36 -12.23 -15.48
C GLY A 678 20.31 -12.86 -16.51
N ALA A 679 20.48 -12.26 -17.71
CA ALA A 679 21.41 -12.77 -18.71
C ALA A 679 22.88 -12.45 -18.37
N THR A 680 23.75 -13.47 -18.41
CA THR A 680 25.20 -13.36 -18.17
C THR A 680 26.02 -13.37 -19.47
N ALA A 681 25.36 -13.60 -20.60
CA ALA A 681 25.86 -13.47 -21.96
C ALA A 681 24.69 -13.00 -22.83
N PHE A 682 24.96 -12.33 -23.94
CA PHE A 682 23.88 -11.91 -24.84
C PHE A 682 24.35 -11.75 -26.28
N SER A 683 23.38 -11.70 -27.19
CA SER A 683 23.56 -11.14 -28.52
C SER A 683 22.35 -10.32 -28.94
N VAL A 684 22.58 -9.20 -29.61
CA VAL A 684 21.52 -8.45 -30.33
C VAL A 684 21.95 -8.31 -31.78
N ALA A 685 21.08 -8.70 -32.70
CA ALA A 685 21.32 -8.62 -34.13
C ALA A 685 20.15 -7.97 -34.86
N ALA A 686 20.43 -7.21 -35.92
CA ALA A 686 19.41 -6.55 -36.73
C ALA A 686 19.93 -6.24 -38.13
N TRP A 687 19.02 -6.14 -39.09
CA TRP A 687 19.27 -5.44 -40.34
C TRP A 687 18.83 -3.99 -40.21
N VAL A 688 19.68 -3.06 -40.65
CA VAL A 688 19.40 -1.63 -40.64
C VAL A 688 19.78 -1.01 -41.99
N ARG A 689 18.89 -0.17 -42.54
CA ARG A 689 19.19 0.72 -43.67
C ARG A 689 19.06 2.14 -43.18
N LEU A 690 20.15 2.89 -43.19
CA LEU A 690 20.15 4.28 -42.72
C LEU A 690 19.82 5.22 -43.88
N ASP A 691 18.79 6.04 -43.72
CA ASP A 691 18.44 7.05 -44.70
C ASP A 691 19.22 8.35 -44.43
N ALA A 692 19.46 8.67 -43.14
CA ALA A 692 20.45 9.66 -42.71
C ALA A 692 21.38 9.13 -41.62
N LEU A 693 22.63 9.60 -41.62
CA LEU A 693 23.63 9.24 -40.62
C LEU A 693 23.86 10.38 -39.63
N THR A 694 23.18 10.31 -38.49
CA THR A 694 23.32 11.30 -37.41
C THR A 694 24.11 10.71 -36.24
N THR A 695 25.07 11.47 -35.72
CA THR A 695 25.86 11.07 -34.54
C THR A 695 24.94 10.83 -33.35
N TRP A 696 25.15 9.72 -32.64
CA TRP A 696 24.39 9.28 -31.46
C TRP A 696 22.96 8.77 -31.68
N ALA A 697 22.47 8.73 -32.92
CA ALA A 697 21.25 7.97 -33.21
C ALA A 697 21.43 6.50 -32.77
N ARG A 698 20.37 5.86 -32.28
CA ARG A 698 20.45 4.49 -31.72
C ARG A 698 19.79 3.51 -32.66
N VAL A 699 20.50 2.43 -33.01
CA VAL A 699 19.87 1.24 -33.60
C VAL A 699 18.96 0.61 -32.54
N PHE A 700 19.51 0.37 -31.35
CA PHE A 700 18.75 -0.02 -30.16
C PHE A 700 19.36 0.58 -28.90
N ASP A 701 18.54 0.70 -27.86
CA ASP A 701 18.93 1.19 -26.53
C ASP A 701 18.03 0.54 -25.46
N PHE A 702 18.61 -0.27 -24.57
CA PHE A 702 17.91 -0.96 -23.49
C PHE A 702 18.40 -0.43 -22.15
N GLY A 703 17.51 0.11 -21.32
CA GLY A 703 17.93 0.71 -20.06
C GLY A 703 16.83 1.00 -19.05
N ALA A 704 17.25 1.62 -17.95
CA ALA A 704 16.41 2.12 -16.87
C ALA A 704 16.55 3.64 -16.68
N GLY A 705 17.06 4.34 -17.71
CA GLY A 705 17.45 5.75 -17.69
C GLY A 705 18.93 5.93 -18.03
N THR A 706 19.46 7.13 -17.82
CA THR A 706 20.84 7.50 -18.18
C THR A 706 21.91 6.97 -17.21
N ASP A 707 21.51 6.24 -16.17
CA ASP A 707 22.44 5.64 -15.20
C ASP A 707 22.73 4.16 -15.49
N ALA A 708 21.84 3.45 -16.20
CA ALA A 708 22.02 2.03 -16.50
C ALA A 708 21.39 1.68 -17.84
N TYR A 709 22.24 1.31 -18.82
CA TYR A 709 21.81 1.01 -20.19
C TYR A 709 22.86 0.20 -20.97
N LEU A 710 22.41 -0.36 -22.09
CA LEU A 710 23.25 -0.80 -23.20
C LEU A 710 22.68 -0.30 -24.52
N PHE A 711 23.52 0.05 -25.49
CA PHE A 711 23.08 0.55 -26.79
C PHE A 711 24.01 0.15 -27.93
N LEU A 712 23.52 0.25 -29.16
CA LEU A 712 24.33 0.32 -30.38
C LEU A 712 24.02 1.61 -31.16
N THR A 713 25.03 2.41 -31.47
CA THR A 713 24.90 3.58 -32.36
C THR A 713 25.61 3.36 -33.70
N PRO A 714 25.02 3.79 -34.84
CA PRO A 714 25.68 3.74 -36.15
C PRO A 714 26.93 4.62 -36.26
N ARG A 715 26.99 5.71 -35.49
CA ARG A 715 28.08 6.68 -35.47
C ARG A 715 28.17 7.36 -34.11
N SER A 716 29.26 7.13 -33.41
CA SER A 716 29.64 7.84 -32.20
C SER A 716 30.41 9.12 -32.50
N SER A 717 30.71 9.93 -31.48
CA SER A 717 31.55 11.12 -31.61
C SER A 717 32.98 10.83 -32.11
N THR A 718 33.46 9.59 -31.97
CA THR A 718 34.76 9.16 -32.52
C THR A 718 34.70 8.74 -33.98
N GLY A 719 33.55 8.90 -34.64
CA GLY A 719 33.37 8.70 -36.09
C GLY A 719 33.01 7.28 -36.51
N GLY A 720 33.14 6.29 -35.63
CA GLY A 720 32.78 4.89 -35.86
C GLY A 720 31.51 4.44 -35.13
N ALA A 721 30.93 3.31 -35.56
CA ALA A 721 29.84 2.65 -34.82
C ALA A 721 30.32 2.23 -33.43
N ARG A 722 29.42 2.27 -32.43
CA ARG A 722 29.78 1.94 -31.04
C ARG A 722 28.69 1.14 -30.36
N PHE A 723 29.10 0.05 -29.72
CA PHE A 723 28.33 -0.56 -28.64
C PHE A 723 28.86 -0.06 -27.28
N ALA A 724 27.98 0.17 -26.33
CA ALA A 724 28.37 0.43 -24.94
C ALA A 724 27.38 -0.21 -23.96
N ILE A 725 27.87 -0.54 -22.76
CA ILE A 725 27.09 -0.98 -21.60
C ILE A 725 27.61 -0.32 -20.33
N THR A 726 26.70 0.10 -19.43
CA THR A 726 27.04 0.71 -18.14
C THR A 726 25.94 0.46 -17.11
N GLY A 727 26.33 0.35 -15.83
CA GLY A 727 25.42 0.40 -14.68
C GLY A 727 25.61 1.65 -13.81
N THR A 728 26.44 2.60 -14.25
CA THR A 728 26.82 3.80 -13.48
C THR A 728 26.87 5.07 -14.34
N GLY A 729 26.15 5.08 -15.46
CA GLY A 729 26.08 6.20 -16.41
C GLY A 729 27.25 6.32 -17.38
N ALA A 730 27.27 7.39 -18.19
CA ALA A 730 28.18 7.58 -19.32
C ALA A 730 29.67 7.44 -18.98
N ALA A 731 30.11 7.95 -17.82
CA ALA A 731 31.50 7.89 -17.40
C ALA A 731 32.00 6.46 -17.12
N GLY A 732 31.07 5.52 -16.88
CA GLY A 732 31.35 4.11 -16.60
C GLY A 732 31.16 3.17 -17.80
N GLU A 733 30.94 3.70 -19.00
CA GLU A 733 30.70 2.87 -20.18
C GLU A 733 31.87 1.94 -20.52
N GLN A 734 31.55 0.67 -20.74
CA GLN A 734 32.43 -0.29 -21.38
C GLN A 734 32.08 -0.37 -22.86
N GLN A 735 33.02 -0.01 -23.72
CA GLN A 735 32.74 0.32 -25.13
C GLN A 735 33.39 -0.69 -26.09
N ILE A 736 32.72 -0.98 -27.20
CA ILE A 736 33.29 -1.60 -28.40
C ILE A 736 33.21 -0.55 -29.51
N ASN A 737 34.37 -0.10 -30.00
CA ASN A 737 34.47 0.97 -31.00
C ASN A 737 34.88 0.40 -32.35
N ALA A 738 33.99 0.46 -33.34
CA ALA A 738 34.31 0.13 -34.73
C ALA A 738 35.19 1.22 -35.38
N PRO A 739 36.02 0.88 -36.38
CA PRO A 739 36.87 1.85 -37.06
C PRO A 739 36.09 2.81 -37.99
N SER A 740 34.88 2.45 -38.39
CA SER A 740 34.04 3.22 -39.31
C SER A 740 32.58 3.25 -38.88
N ALA A 741 31.85 4.26 -39.34
CA ALA A 741 30.40 4.34 -39.18
C ALA A 741 29.70 3.32 -40.10
N LEU A 742 28.45 3.00 -39.78
CA LEU A 742 27.61 2.21 -40.68
C LEU A 742 27.27 3.02 -41.95
N PRO A 743 27.19 2.37 -43.13
CA PRO A 743 26.90 3.05 -44.39
C PRO A 743 25.41 3.45 -44.49
N THR A 744 25.13 4.51 -45.25
CA THR A 744 23.77 4.94 -45.61
C THR A 744 23.29 4.30 -46.90
N GLY A 745 21.98 4.24 -47.08
CA GLY A 745 21.31 3.79 -48.31
C GLY A 745 21.39 2.28 -48.61
N VAL A 746 22.07 1.49 -47.76
CA VAL A 746 22.22 0.04 -47.95
C VAL A 746 21.83 -0.72 -46.69
N TRP A 747 21.18 -1.87 -46.87
CA TRP A 747 20.91 -2.80 -45.78
C TRP A 747 22.22 -3.35 -45.22
N THR A 748 22.43 -3.13 -43.92
CA THR A 748 23.62 -3.54 -43.18
C THR A 748 23.21 -4.43 -42.02
N HIS A 749 23.79 -5.63 -41.93
CA HIS A 749 23.58 -6.50 -40.77
C HIS A 749 24.53 -6.07 -39.66
N VAL A 750 24.00 -5.86 -38.46
CA VAL A 750 24.79 -5.57 -37.26
C VAL A 750 24.51 -6.62 -36.21
N ALA A 751 25.55 -7.08 -35.52
CA ALA A 751 25.39 -7.94 -34.35
C ALA A 751 26.41 -7.58 -33.27
N VAL A 752 25.94 -7.48 -32.02
CA VAL A 752 26.80 -7.39 -30.84
C VAL A 752 26.67 -8.68 -30.07
N THR A 753 27.79 -9.28 -29.67
CA THR A 753 27.84 -10.45 -28.80
C THR A 753 28.66 -10.15 -27.56
N GLN A 754 28.31 -10.75 -26.43
CA GLN A 754 29.14 -10.73 -25.22
C GLN A 754 29.13 -12.10 -24.55
N GLN A 755 30.31 -12.67 -24.32
CA GLN A 755 30.53 -13.87 -23.52
C GLN A 755 31.70 -13.67 -22.56
N GLY A 756 31.45 -13.85 -21.26
CA GLY A 756 32.44 -13.48 -20.26
C GLY A 756 32.82 -12.00 -20.42
N ASP A 757 34.11 -11.69 -20.36
CA ASP A 757 34.61 -10.32 -20.52
C ASP A 757 34.82 -9.90 -21.98
N LEU A 758 34.56 -10.80 -22.94
CA LEU A 758 34.72 -10.54 -24.36
C LEU A 758 33.40 -10.06 -24.97
N GLY A 759 33.39 -8.80 -25.41
CA GLY A 759 32.39 -8.26 -26.31
C GLY A 759 32.92 -8.13 -27.73
N VAL A 760 32.09 -8.44 -28.73
CA VAL A 760 32.43 -8.36 -30.15
C VAL A 760 31.32 -7.65 -30.92
N LEU A 761 31.69 -6.72 -31.79
CA LEU A 761 30.79 -6.06 -32.73
C LEU A 761 31.08 -6.58 -34.14
N HIS A 762 30.03 -7.05 -34.81
CA HIS A 762 30.05 -7.54 -36.18
C HIS A 762 29.24 -6.63 -37.10
N VAL A 763 29.73 -6.45 -38.33
CA VAL A 763 29.04 -5.77 -39.43
C VAL A 763 29.10 -6.67 -40.65
N ASN A 764 27.96 -6.94 -41.28
CA ASN A 764 27.80 -7.83 -42.43
C ASN A 764 28.43 -9.21 -42.22
N GLY A 765 28.22 -9.77 -41.01
CA GLY A 765 28.74 -11.08 -40.62
C GLY A 765 30.22 -11.09 -40.20
N ALA A 766 30.99 -10.06 -40.55
CA ALA A 766 32.40 -9.95 -40.19
C ALA A 766 32.60 -9.23 -38.85
N GLU A 767 33.53 -9.69 -38.04
CA GLU A 767 33.96 -8.95 -36.85
C GLU A 767 34.67 -7.64 -37.26
N VAL A 768 34.25 -6.51 -36.70
CA VAL A 768 34.87 -5.19 -36.96
C VAL A 768 35.53 -4.58 -35.72
N ALA A 769 35.19 -5.03 -34.52
CA ALA A 769 35.81 -4.58 -33.27
C ALA A 769 35.54 -5.56 -32.12
N ARG A 770 36.42 -5.54 -31.11
CA ARG A 770 36.28 -6.30 -29.86
C ARG A 770 36.74 -5.51 -28.65
N ASN A 771 36.23 -5.87 -27.47
CA ASN A 771 36.73 -5.44 -26.17
C ASN A 771 36.77 -6.66 -25.23
N ALA A 772 37.95 -7.00 -24.72
CA ALA A 772 38.17 -8.16 -23.83
C ALA A 772 38.10 -7.82 -22.33
N ALA A 773 37.73 -6.58 -21.98
CA ALA A 773 37.64 -6.08 -20.61
C ALA A 773 36.22 -5.61 -20.26
N MET A 774 35.20 -6.20 -20.89
CA MET A 774 33.81 -5.84 -20.65
C MET A 774 33.26 -6.63 -19.46
N THR A 775 33.43 -6.17 -18.23
CA THR A 775 32.98 -6.84 -16.99
C THR A 775 31.50 -6.59 -16.61
N VAL A 776 30.82 -5.60 -17.19
CA VAL A 776 29.39 -5.35 -16.94
C VAL A 776 28.55 -6.33 -17.77
N ARG A 777 27.53 -6.91 -17.14
CA ARG A 777 26.61 -7.88 -17.75
C ARG A 777 25.20 -7.28 -17.87
N PRO A 778 24.37 -7.73 -18.83
CA PRO A 778 22.96 -7.35 -18.86
C PRO A 778 22.22 -7.65 -17.55
N ALA A 779 22.55 -8.74 -16.85
CA ALA A 779 22.03 -9.04 -15.51
C ALA A 779 22.25 -7.92 -14.48
N ALA A 780 23.36 -7.16 -14.60
CA ALA A 780 23.65 -6.04 -13.69
C ALA A 780 22.75 -4.82 -13.96
N LEU A 781 22.10 -4.75 -15.12
CA LEU A 781 21.13 -3.69 -15.46
C LEU A 781 19.74 -3.95 -14.86
N GLY A 782 19.49 -5.15 -14.32
CA GLY A 782 18.19 -5.55 -13.80
C GLY A 782 17.09 -5.68 -14.86
N GLY A 783 15.84 -5.49 -14.46
CA GLY A 783 14.69 -5.47 -15.37
C GLY A 783 14.56 -4.13 -16.08
N THR A 784 15.30 -3.93 -17.17
CA THR A 784 15.23 -2.68 -17.95
C THR A 784 13.81 -2.43 -18.48
N GLY A 785 13.26 -1.24 -18.24
CA GLY A 785 11.89 -0.87 -18.62
C GLY A 785 11.81 0.10 -19.81
N GLN A 786 12.92 0.72 -20.19
CA GLN A 786 13.03 1.66 -21.31
C GLN A 786 13.85 0.97 -22.42
N ASN A 787 13.20 0.07 -23.16
CA ASN A 787 13.83 -0.71 -24.23
C ASN A 787 13.30 -0.26 -25.58
N TRP A 788 14.17 0.29 -26.43
CA TRP A 788 13.77 0.88 -27.70
C TRP A 788 14.64 0.44 -28.88
N ILE A 789 14.03 0.49 -30.06
CA ILE A 789 14.71 0.54 -31.37
C ILE A 789 14.50 1.96 -31.91
N GLY A 790 15.56 2.65 -32.32
CA GLY A 790 15.46 3.98 -32.91
C GLY A 790 15.48 5.18 -31.94
N ARG A 791 15.57 4.96 -30.63
CA ARG A 791 15.50 6.01 -29.59
C ARG A 791 16.56 5.82 -28.51
N SER A 792 17.10 6.92 -27.97
CA SER A 792 18.06 6.89 -26.85
C SER A 792 17.44 7.16 -25.48
N GLN A 793 18.11 6.70 -24.42
CA GLN A 793 17.87 7.17 -23.05
C GLN A 793 18.16 8.66 -22.87
N TYR A 794 19.09 9.22 -23.65
CA TYR A 794 19.42 10.63 -23.58
C TYR A 794 18.45 11.43 -24.44
N ALA A 795 17.61 12.25 -23.81
CA ALA A 795 16.60 13.04 -24.51
C ALA A 795 17.19 14.05 -25.51
N GLY A 796 18.48 14.39 -25.40
CA GLY A 796 19.18 15.27 -26.35
C GLY A 796 19.77 14.55 -27.58
N ASP A 797 19.78 13.21 -27.58
CA ASP A 797 20.27 12.43 -28.72
C ASP A 797 19.18 12.32 -29.82
N PRO A 798 19.58 12.28 -31.09
CA PRO A 798 18.63 12.19 -32.21
C PRO A 798 17.96 10.81 -32.31
N TYR A 799 16.77 10.78 -32.91
CA TYR A 799 16.12 9.53 -33.33
C TYR A 799 16.83 8.96 -34.56
N LEU A 800 16.66 7.65 -34.78
CA LEU A 800 17.17 6.99 -35.98
C LEU A 800 16.31 7.34 -37.19
N ASP A 801 16.97 7.70 -38.29
CA ASP A 801 16.36 7.94 -39.60
C ASP A 801 16.73 6.80 -40.56
N GLY A 802 15.75 5.95 -40.87
CA GLY A 802 15.92 4.77 -41.71
C GLY A 802 15.03 3.60 -41.31
N ALA A 803 15.36 2.40 -41.82
CA ALA A 803 14.54 1.20 -41.65
C ALA A 803 15.25 0.09 -40.86
N VAL A 804 14.49 -0.68 -40.07
CA VAL A 804 14.98 -1.84 -39.29
C VAL A 804 14.17 -3.09 -39.62
N ASP A 805 14.88 -4.20 -39.83
CA ASP A 805 14.34 -5.51 -40.23
C ASP A 805 15.00 -6.64 -39.41
N GLY A 806 14.30 -7.75 -39.19
CA GLY A 806 14.82 -8.98 -38.57
C GLY A 806 15.53 -8.82 -37.22
N PHE A 807 14.94 -8.07 -36.28
CA PHE A 807 15.57 -7.76 -34.98
C PHE A 807 15.53 -8.95 -34.02
N ARG A 808 16.68 -9.36 -33.48
CA ARG A 808 16.85 -10.56 -32.66
C ARG A 808 17.56 -10.26 -31.36
N VAL A 809 17.08 -10.88 -30.28
CA VAL A 809 17.68 -10.82 -28.95
C VAL A 809 17.93 -12.24 -28.44
N HIS A 810 19.17 -12.50 -28.02
CA HIS A 810 19.61 -13.79 -27.48
C HIS A 810 20.18 -13.61 -26.07
N ALA A 811 19.87 -14.55 -25.17
CA ALA A 811 20.44 -14.64 -23.82
C ALA A 811 21.72 -15.51 -23.79
N ARG A 812 22.40 -15.59 -24.94
CA ARG A 812 23.67 -16.27 -25.17
C ARG A 812 24.48 -15.47 -26.20
N ALA A 813 25.80 -15.65 -26.18
CA ALA A 813 26.61 -15.18 -27.29
C ALA A 813 26.43 -16.11 -28.50
N LEU A 814 26.16 -15.51 -29.65
CA LEU A 814 26.25 -16.17 -30.94
C LEU A 814 27.73 -16.33 -31.30
N THR A 815 28.08 -17.47 -31.87
CA THR A 815 29.41 -17.68 -32.46
C THR A 815 29.57 -16.86 -33.74
N ALA A 816 30.82 -16.60 -34.15
CA ALA A 816 31.09 -15.90 -35.40
C ALA A 816 30.45 -16.62 -36.62
N ALA A 817 30.38 -17.95 -36.60
CA ALA A 817 29.71 -18.74 -37.64
C ALA A 817 28.20 -18.51 -37.65
N GLU A 818 27.54 -18.49 -36.48
CA GLU A 818 26.11 -18.17 -36.39
C GLU A 818 25.82 -16.73 -36.84
N VAL A 819 26.67 -15.76 -36.49
CA VAL A 819 26.52 -14.37 -36.95
C VAL A 819 26.70 -14.24 -38.47
N ALA A 820 27.63 -15.00 -39.06
CA ALA A 820 27.83 -15.06 -40.50
C ALA A 820 26.64 -15.72 -41.22
N ASP A 821 26.06 -16.76 -40.60
CA ASP A 821 24.87 -17.44 -41.12
C ASP A 821 23.64 -16.51 -41.09
N LEU A 822 23.40 -15.82 -39.96
CA LEU A 822 22.35 -14.79 -39.85
C LEU A 822 22.47 -13.71 -40.94
N HIS A 823 23.69 -13.29 -41.25
CA HIS A 823 23.95 -12.34 -42.33
C HIS A 823 23.64 -12.93 -43.72
N ALA A 824 24.03 -14.18 -43.96
CA ALA A 824 23.81 -14.83 -45.26
C ALA A 824 22.33 -15.10 -45.54
N THR A 825 21.60 -15.60 -44.54
CA THR A 825 20.23 -16.11 -44.71
C THR A 825 19.16 -15.09 -44.30
N GLY A 826 19.44 -14.23 -43.32
CA GLY A 826 18.43 -13.45 -42.61
C GLY A 826 17.53 -14.29 -41.68
N LEU A 827 17.82 -15.59 -41.53
CA LEU A 827 17.02 -16.58 -40.82
C LEU A 827 17.71 -17.14 -39.60
#